data_AF-A0A6L9ZDY8-F1
#
_entry.id   AF-A0A6L9ZDY8-F1
#
_cell.length_a   1.000
_cell.length_b   1.000
_cell.length_c   1.000
_cell.angle_alpha   90.00
_cell.angle_beta   90.00
_cell.angle_gamma   90.00
#
_symmetry.space_group_name_H-M   'P 1'
#
loop_
_entity.id
_entity.type
_entity.pdbx_description
1 polymer ?
#
loop_
_entity_poly.entity_id
_entity_poly.type
_entity_poly.pdbx_seq_one_letter_code
_entity_poly.pdbx_strand_id
1 'polypeptide(L)'
;MTRKAPQIDSRTVETIAQDVQDLLAEYLTEYPTSAALKNKGVAQALVQIFARFGEIIISRLNQVPDKNFLAFLDLLGASRLAPQPARAPLTFFLATGTTVDAIAPAGTQVAAPPTEGETESVIFETEQELVVTGAQLDSLFVRNPSQDQYADYSSLTKISPATTYLPIFRGNREIEHVFYVGHKQLLSFSTINNLKLIIELDQVFADPAELEWQVWQETEDLQAWQTITPKSDTTENFSKSGEREINFEEINAIPLTQVHGVTNRWLRCRLVTPISSSDNYAVGMVSKHQLPTISKLSLEVALNRTDLRLEAAVTNSLNQDINQSIFPFGEKPKFCDTFYLANAEAFSQSGATITLNLNLAHPRDIGIILQTIYDQLNPRPEADKTSSEQLNTSSDADKTISEHFNPKLQWEFWNGKSWQALFIATREGLFKPDSPPDNPTRLPDTFVDETKAFTNLLDDNDGNLNPKIKFTLPKKADIQPQETTINGVTSFWIRVRIISGNYGQEARFDKDNKYHPATFVPPVINSVSIDYEFTLKDPTEQIVTDNDFFARTIEDFPFAPFQSLDLDKPTTYLGFYLPVERSFPNLPLSIFVSAAAFKYGENLIPISPTISKKAGLPGTTVTHRFWLTNTNSETVTFQLATVGMQRV
;
A
#
# COMPACT_ATOMS: atom_id res chain seq x y z
N MET A 1 -45.13 -8.83 28.72
CA MET A 1 -44.93 -9.42 30.06
C MET A 1 -46.29 -9.59 30.72
N THR A 2 -46.78 -10.80 30.85
CA THR A 2 -47.98 -11.10 31.65
C THR A 2 -47.60 -10.94 33.12
N ARG A 3 -48.02 -9.85 33.75
CA ARG A 3 -47.90 -9.70 35.21
C ARG A 3 -48.74 -10.80 35.84
N LYS A 4 -48.11 -11.75 36.52
CA LYS A 4 -48.78 -12.81 37.26
C LYS A 4 -49.57 -12.16 38.41
N ALA A 5 -50.84 -12.51 38.57
CA ALA A 5 -51.63 -11.98 39.67
C ALA A 5 -50.96 -12.32 41.02
N PRO A 6 -50.98 -11.41 42.01
CA PRO A 6 -50.47 -11.71 43.33
C PRO A 6 -51.27 -12.86 43.95
N GLN A 7 -50.59 -13.75 44.67
CA GLN A 7 -51.24 -14.82 45.40
C GLN A 7 -52.08 -14.22 46.55
N ILE A 8 -53.33 -14.67 46.68
CA ILE A 8 -54.21 -14.35 47.80
C ILE A 8 -53.72 -15.03 49.07
N ASP A 9 -53.21 -16.26 48.94
CA ASP A 9 -52.65 -17.04 50.03
C ASP A 9 -51.38 -17.75 49.56
N SER A 10 -50.27 -17.52 50.26
CA SER A 10 -48.94 -18.03 49.91
C SER A 10 -48.52 -19.27 50.72
N ARG A 11 -49.40 -19.81 51.58
CA ARG A 11 -49.09 -20.99 52.38
C ARG A 11 -48.90 -22.22 51.49
N THR A 12 -47.79 -22.93 51.71
CA THR A 12 -47.48 -24.20 51.02
C THR A 12 -47.93 -25.39 51.87
N VAL A 13 -47.82 -26.61 51.33
CA VAL A 13 -48.05 -27.85 52.11
C VAL A 13 -47.23 -27.84 53.39
N GLU A 14 -45.97 -27.42 53.34
CA GLU A 14 -45.08 -27.39 54.50
C GLU A 14 -45.57 -26.41 55.56
N THR A 15 -46.01 -25.22 55.16
CA THR A 15 -46.56 -24.23 56.09
C THR A 15 -47.83 -24.75 56.77
N ILE A 16 -48.75 -25.34 56.00
CA ILE A 16 -50.00 -25.87 56.55
C ILE A 16 -49.75 -27.08 57.45
N ALA A 17 -48.82 -27.96 57.06
CA ALA A 17 -48.45 -29.10 57.89
C ALA A 17 -47.85 -28.65 59.22
N GLN A 18 -47.01 -27.60 59.21
CA GLN A 18 -46.43 -27.02 60.42
C GLN A 18 -47.50 -26.38 61.30
N ASP A 19 -48.40 -25.57 60.73
CA ASP A 19 -49.52 -24.94 61.46
C ASP A 19 -50.39 -26.01 62.16
N VAL A 20 -50.69 -27.11 61.47
CA VAL A 20 -51.47 -28.22 62.03
C VAL A 20 -50.70 -28.92 63.15
N GLN A 21 -49.40 -29.14 62.99
CA GLN A 21 -48.57 -29.73 64.04
C GLN A 21 -48.48 -28.84 65.29
N ASP A 22 -48.41 -27.52 65.11
CA ASP A 22 -48.35 -26.56 66.20
C ASP A 22 -49.67 -26.54 66.97
N LEU A 23 -50.80 -26.54 66.25
CA LEU A 23 -52.13 -26.66 66.85
C LEU A 23 -52.32 -27.99 67.60
N LEU A 24 -51.83 -29.11 67.04
CA LEU A 24 -51.90 -30.41 67.73
C LEU A 24 -51.09 -30.41 69.02
N ALA A 25 -49.92 -29.77 69.04
CA ALA A 25 -49.10 -29.64 70.25
C ALA A 25 -49.75 -28.74 71.32
N GLU A 26 -50.53 -27.74 70.91
CA GLU A 26 -51.25 -26.85 71.83
C GLU A 26 -52.49 -27.51 72.43
N TYR A 27 -53.29 -28.21 71.63
CA TYR A 27 -54.59 -28.74 72.05
C TYR A 27 -54.56 -30.19 72.59
N LEU A 28 -53.47 -30.94 72.38
CA LEU A 28 -53.36 -32.32 72.84
C LEU A 28 -52.13 -32.50 73.75
N THR A 29 -52.37 -32.61 75.06
CA THR A 29 -51.33 -32.82 76.08
C THR A 29 -50.56 -34.14 75.92
N GLU A 30 -51.13 -35.15 75.26
CA GLU A 30 -50.49 -36.45 75.00
C GLU A 30 -49.74 -36.51 73.65
N TYR A 31 -49.68 -35.40 72.90
CA TYR A 31 -49.02 -35.40 71.59
C TYR A 31 -47.50 -35.44 71.73
N PRO A 32 -46.79 -36.33 71.01
CA PRO A 32 -45.35 -36.50 71.19
C PRO A 32 -44.57 -35.24 70.79
N THR A 33 -43.88 -34.64 71.78
CA THR A 33 -43.11 -33.40 71.61
C THR A 33 -41.69 -33.60 71.09
N SER A 34 -41.18 -34.84 71.02
CA SER A 34 -39.84 -35.11 70.51
C SER A 34 -39.80 -35.12 68.97
N ALA A 35 -38.85 -34.39 68.38
CA ALA A 35 -38.71 -34.22 66.93
C ALA A 35 -38.54 -35.56 66.16
N ALA A 36 -38.04 -36.60 66.83
CA ALA A 36 -37.88 -37.94 66.25
C ALA A 36 -39.20 -38.72 66.12
N LEU A 37 -40.20 -38.44 66.97
CA LEU A 37 -41.54 -39.04 66.92
C LEU A 37 -42.54 -38.23 66.07
N LYS A 38 -42.30 -36.92 65.87
CA LYS A 38 -43.11 -36.05 64.99
C LYS A 38 -43.13 -36.49 63.52
N ASN A 39 -42.07 -37.16 63.04
CA ASN A 39 -41.85 -37.38 61.60
C ASN A 39 -42.15 -38.80 61.10
N LYS A 40 -42.76 -39.69 61.91
CA LYS A 40 -43.05 -41.07 61.50
C LYS A 40 -44.41 -41.55 62.02
N GLY A 41 -45.23 -42.15 61.14
CA GLY A 41 -46.48 -42.82 61.48
C GLY A 41 -47.73 -42.29 60.75
N VAL A 42 -48.88 -42.91 61.01
CA VAL A 42 -50.17 -42.62 60.35
C VAL A 42 -50.63 -41.18 60.61
N ALA A 43 -50.39 -40.64 61.81
CA ALA A 43 -50.75 -39.26 62.15
C ALA A 43 -50.04 -38.23 61.26
N GLN A 44 -48.74 -38.41 61.01
CA GLN A 44 -47.99 -37.52 60.12
C GLN A 44 -48.46 -37.63 58.66
N ALA A 45 -48.81 -38.85 58.21
CA ALA A 45 -49.40 -39.03 56.88
C ALA A 45 -50.74 -38.29 56.73
N LEU A 46 -51.59 -38.32 57.77
CA LEU A 46 -52.85 -37.58 57.78
C LEU A 46 -52.64 -36.06 57.78
N VAL A 47 -51.66 -35.55 58.53
CA VAL A 47 -51.29 -34.11 58.49
C VAL A 47 -50.83 -33.72 57.10
N GLN A 48 -49.98 -34.53 56.45
CA GLN A 48 -49.51 -34.25 55.09
C GLN A 48 -50.62 -34.33 54.04
N ILE A 49 -51.54 -35.30 54.17
CA ILE A 49 -52.72 -35.39 53.29
C ILE A 49 -53.61 -34.16 53.47
N PHE A 50 -53.88 -33.76 54.72
CA PHE A 50 -54.65 -32.56 55.01
C PHE A 50 -53.99 -31.30 54.44
N ALA A 51 -52.68 -31.14 54.66
CA ALA A 51 -51.92 -30.02 54.14
C ALA A 51 -51.94 -29.98 52.61
N ARG A 52 -51.86 -31.14 51.93
CA ARG A 52 -51.99 -31.23 50.48
C ARG A 52 -53.38 -30.84 49.99
N PHE A 53 -54.45 -31.25 50.68
CA PHE A 53 -55.80 -30.80 50.35
C PHE A 53 -55.97 -29.30 50.57
N GLY A 54 -55.40 -28.75 51.64
CA GLY A 54 -55.36 -27.32 51.91
C GLY A 54 -54.68 -26.53 50.79
N GLU A 55 -53.52 -26.99 50.33
CA GLU A 55 -52.80 -26.35 49.21
C GLU A 55 -53.59 -26.40 47.89
N ILE A 56 -54.31 -27.49 47.60
CA ILE A 56 -55.17 -27.56 46.41
C ILE A 56 -56.27 -26.49 46.45
N ILE A 57 -56.87 -26.26 47.62
CA ILE A 57 -57.88 -25.21 47.80
C ILE A 57 -57.25 -23.83 47.63
N ILE A 58 -56.08 -23.59 48.24
CA ILE A 58 -55.31 -22.35 48.08
C ILE A 58 -54.94 -22.10 46.61
N SER A 59 -54.54 -23.14 45.88
CA SER A 59 -54.26 -23.05 44.43
C SER A 59 -55.47 -22.61 43.63
N ARG A 60 -56.68 -23.08 43.98
CA ARG A 60 -57.94 -22.61 43.37
C ARG A 60 -58.28 -21.19 43.78
N LEU A 61 -58.08 -20.82 45.04
CA LEU A 61 -58.29 -19.45 45.52
C LEU A 61 -57.37 -18.46 44.79
N ASN A 62 -56.10 -18.83 44.59
CA ASN A 62 -55.12 -18.04 43.86
C ASN A 62 -55.44 -17.89 42.36
N GLN A 63 -56.39 -18.64 41.79
CA GLN A 63 -56.89 -18.46 40.42
C GLN A 63 -58.08 -17.47 40.34
N VAL A 64 -58.66 -17.06 41.48
CA VAL A 64 -59.80 -16.13 41.52
C VAL A 64 -59.47 -14.75 40.92
N PRO A 65 -58.30 -14.14 41.16
CA PRO A 65 -57.97 -12.86 40.54
C PRO A 65 -57.97 -12.91 39.01
N ASP A 66 -57.43 -13.98 38.42
CA ASP A 66 -57.41 -14.18 36.96
C ASP A 66 -58.85 -14.35 36.42
N LYS A 67 -59.69 -15.12 37.13
CA LYS A 67 -61.11 -15.27 36.78
C LYS A 67 -61.86 -13.94 36.86
N ASN A 68 -61.64 -13.15 37.90
CA ASN A 68 -62.25 -11.83 38.06
C ASN A 68 -61.78 -10.86 36.97
N PHE A 69 -60.50 -10.93 36.57
CA PHE A 69 -59.97 -10.14 35.47
C PHE A 69 -60.66 -10.50 34.14
N LEU A 70 -60.82 -11.79 33.83
CA LEU A 70 -61.58 -12.21 32.65
C LEU A 70 -63.04 -11.72 32.70
N ALA A 71 -63.72 -11.86 33.84
CA ALA A 71 -65.09 -11.37 34.00
C ALA A 71 -65.20 -9.84 33.84
N PHE A 72 -64.18 -9.09 34.29
CA PHE A 72 -64.09 -7.65 34.07
C PHE A 72 -63.90 -7.31 32.59
N LEU A 73 -63.06 -8.06 31.87
CA LEU A 73 -62.91 -7.90 30.41
C LEU A 73 -64.21 -8.21 29.66
N ASP A 74 -64.92 -9.27 30.05
CA ASP A 74 -66.22 -9.62 29.48
C ASP A 74 -67.26 -8.51 29.72
N LEU A 75 -67.26 -7.91 30.93
CA LEU A 75 -68.14 -6.77 31.26
C LEU A 75 -67.83 -5.52 30.44
N LEU A 76 -66.56 -5.29 30.08
CA LEU A 76 -66.16 -4.22 29.16
C LEU A 76 -66.49 -4.54 27.69
N GLY A 77 -67.02 -5.73 27.40
CA GLY A 77 -67.31 -6.18 26.03
C GLY A 77 -66.06 -6.55 25.23
N ALA A 78 -64.93 -6.80 25.90
CA ALA A 78 -63.70 -7.19 25.23
C ALA A 78 -63.82 -8.63 24.71
N SER A 79 -63.88 -8.79 23.39
CA SER A 79 -63.84 -10.11 22.74
C SER A 79 -62.43 -10.45 22.28
N ARG A 80 -62.12 -11.75 22.19
CA ARG A 80 -60.92 -12.21 21.47
C ARG A 80 -61.04 -11.80 20.00
N LEU A 81 -59.93 -11.36 19.41
CA LEU A 81 -59.87 -11.13 17.97
C LEU A 81 -60.16 -12.45 17.24
N ALA A 82 -60.95 -12.37 16.17
CA ALA A 82 -61.21 -13.52 15.30
C ALA A 82 -59.88 -14.03 14.70
N PRO A 83 -59.78 -15.34 14.36
CA PRO A 83 -58.64 -15.87 13.64
C PRO A 83 -58.42 -15.05 12.37
N GLN A 84 -57.18 -14.57 12.17
CA GLN A 84 -56.80 -13.86 10.96
C GLN A 84 -56.28 -14.88 9.95
N PRO A 85 -56.65 -14.77 8.66
CA PRO A 85 -56.10 -15.65 7.62
C PRO A 85 -54.58 -15.48 7.56
N ALA A 86 -53.87 -16.60 7.39
CA ALA A 86 -52.44 -16.56 7.18
C ALA A 86 -52.12 -15.87 5.85
N ARG A 87 -51.01 -15.14 5.80
CA ARG A 87 -50.48 -14.52 4.59
C ARG A 87 -49.06 -15.04 4.38
N ALA A 88 -48.70 -15.32 3.13
CA ALA A 88 -47.36 -15.75 2.76
C ALA A 88 -46.85 -14.91 1.58
N PRO A 89 -45.59 -14.44 1.61
CA PRO A 89 -44.99 -13.82 0.44
C PRO A 89 -44.75 -14.86 -0.65
N LEU A 90 -45.10 -14.52 -1.88
CA LEU A 90 -44.88 -15.35 -3.07
C LEU A 90 -44.10 -14.56 -4.11
N THR A 91 -43.17 -15.23 -4.79
CA THR A 91 -42.41 -14.67 -5.90
C THR A 91 -42.83 -15.37 -7.19
N PHE A 92 -43.25 -14.60 -8.19
CA PHE A 92 -43.55 -15.10 -9.52
C PHE A 92 -42.33 -14.90 -10.42
N PHE A 93 -42.01 -15.93 -11.22
CA PHE A 93 -40.98 -15.86 -12.25
C PHE A 93 -41.60 -16.08 -13.61
N LEU A 94 -41.12 -15.35 -14.62
CA LEU A 94 -41.46 -15.65 -16.01
C LEU A 94 -40.86 -16.99 -16.42
N ALA A 95 -41.58 -17.74 -17.25
CA ALA A 95 -41.03 -18.94 -17.87
C ALA A 95 -39.84 -18.60 -18.77
N THR A 96 -38.87 -19.50 -18.87
CA THR A 96 -37.69 -19.33 -19.71
C THR A 96 -38.09 -19.05 -21.17
N GLY A 97 -37.47 -18.03 -21.79
CA GLY A 97 -37.75 -17.63 -23.17
C GLY A 97 -38.95 -16.69 -23.34
N THR A 98 -39.66 -16.34 -22.27
CA THR A 98 -40.73 -15.33 -22.34
C THR A 98 -40.13 -13.97 -22.70
N THR A 99 -40.66 -13.30 -23.73
CA THR A 99 -40.19 -12.00 -24.24
C THR A 99 -41.09 -10.82 -23.87
N VAL A 100 -42.25 -11.09 -23.27
CA VAL A 100 -43.17 -10.09 -22.73
C VAL A 100 -43.31 -10.22 -21.21
N ASP A 101 -43.70 -9.15 -20.54
CA ASP A 101 -44.09 -9.22 -19.13
C ASP A 101 -45.47 -9.85 -19.00
N ALA A 102 -45.75 -10.47 -17.86
CA ALA A 102 -47.03 -11.13 -17.57
C ALA A 102 -47.75 -10.46 -16.40
N ILE A 103 -49.06 -10.66 -16.31
CA ILE A 103 -49.87 -10.16 -15.20
C ILE A 103 -50.38 -11.34 -14.40
N ALA A 104 -50.20 -11.31 -13.09
CA ALA A 104 -50.88 -12.18 -12.14
C ALA A 104 -52.03 -11.36 -11.50
N PRO A 105 -53.29 -11.56 -11.91
CA PRO A 105 -54.43 -10.80 -11.37
C PRO A 105 -54.62 -11.02 -9.88
N ALA A 106 -55.33 -10.11 -9.21
CA ALA A 106 -55.86 -10.38 -7.87
C ALA A 106 -56.79 -11.62 -7.91
N GLY A 107 -56.73 -12.46 -6.88
CA GLY A 107 -57.44 -13.74 -6.82
C GLY A 107 -56.73 -14.91 -7.52
N THR A 108 -55.49 -14.74 -8.00
CA THR A 108 -54.70 -15.85 -8.55
C THR A 108 -54.41 -16.86 -7.45
N GLN A 109 -54.89 -18.09 -7.62
CA GLN A 109 -54.81 -19.14 -6.61
C GLN A 109 -53.48 -19.91 -6.70
N VAL A 110 -52.87 -20.15 -5.54
CA VAL A 110 -51.63 -20.92 -5.38
C VAL A 110 -51.83 -21.91 -4.22
N ALA A 111 -51.52 -23.18 -4.46
CA ALA A 111 -51.66 -24.23 -3.44
C ALA A 111 -50.35 -24.44 -2.69
N ALA A 112 -50.43 -24.44 -1.35
CA ALA A 112 -49.35 -24.95 -0.51
C ALA A 112 -49.48 -26.49 -0.40
N PRO A 113 -48.37 -27.24 -0.50
CA PRO A 113 -48.41 -28.69 -0.37
C PRO A 113 -48.94 -29.10 1.02
N PRO A 114 -49.74 -30.19 1.11
CA PRO A 114 -50.31 -30.63 2.39
C PRO A 114 -49.20 -31.07 3.35
N THR A 115 -49.41 -30.81 4.64
CA THR A 115 -48.52 -31.27 5.70
C THR A 115 -48.65 -32.79 5.92
N GLU A 116 -47.64 -33.42 6.54
CA GLU A 116 -47.66 -34.87 6.77
C GLU A 116 -48.89 -35.29 7.62
N GLY A 117 -49.77 -36.11 7.04
CA GLY A 117 -51.03 -36.55 7.66
C GLY A 117 -52.28 -35.81 7.18
N GLU A 118 -52.14 -34.76 6.37
CA GLU A 118 -53.26 -34.04 5.74
C GLU A 118 -53.44 -34.47 4.27
N THR A 119 -54.68 -34.40 3.78
CA THR A 119 -55.02 -34.78 2.38
C THR A 119 -55.41 -33.59 1.51
N GLU A 120 -55.80 -32.47 2.12
CA GLU A 120 -56.23 -31.26 1.41
C GLU A 120 -55.11 -30.22 1.39
N SER A 121 -54.91 -29.58 0.23
CA SER A 121 -53.95 -28.48 0.08
C SER A 121 -54.56 -27.18 0.56
N VAL A 122 -53.78 -26.35 1.25
CA VAL A 122 -54.20 -25.00 1.63
C VAL A 122 -54.05 -24.09 0.42
N ILE A 123 -55.15 -23.48 -0.02
CA ILE A 123 -55.15 -22.53 -1.14
C ILE A 123 -54.95 -21.12 -0.60
N PHE A 124 -53.95 -20.42 -1.14
CA PHE A 124 -53.78 -18.98 -1.00
C PHE A 124 -54.22 -18.29 -2.30
N GLU A 125 -54.62 -17.03 -2.21
CA GLU A 125 -54.92 -16.20 -3.37
C GLU A 125 -54.15 -14.88 -3.30
N THR A 126 -53.77 -14.34 -4.46
CA THR A 126 -53.13 -13.01 -4.53
C THR A 126 -54.13 -11.92 -4.12
N GLU A 127 -53.72 -11.01 -3.25
CA GLU A 127 -54.63 -9.93 -2.80
C GLU A 127 -54.70 -8.75 -3.78
N GLN A 128 -53.68 -8.62 -4.64
CA GLN A 128 -53.55 -7.54 -5.60
C GLN A 128 -52.98 -8.07 -6.91
N GLU A 129 -53.23 -7.34 -7.98
CA GLU A 129 -52.57 -7.58 -9.26
C GLU A 129 -51.06 -7.33 -9.16
N LEU A 130 -50.26 -8.19 -9.79
CA LEU A 130 -48.81 -8.10 -9.85
C LEU A 130 -48.35 -8.21 -11.31
N VAL A 131 -47.53 -7.25 -11.76
CA VAL A 131 -46.80 -7.37 -13.02
C VAL A 131 -45.54 -8.20 -12.79
N VAL A 132 -45.46 -9.35 -13.45
CA VAL A 132 -44.31 -10.25 -13.43
C VAL A 132 -43.36 -9.81 -14.56
N THR A 133 -42.30 -9.12 -14.16
CA THR A 133 -41.27 -8.62 -15.08
C THR A 133 -40.12 -9.61 -15.26
N GLY A 134 -39.40 -9.49 -16.38
CA GLY A 134 -38.14 -10.19 -16.61
C GLY A 134 -36.95 -9.64 -15.82
N ALA A 135 -37.10 -8.55 -15.08
CA ALA A 135 -36.03 -7.96 -14.28
C ALA A 135 -35.61 -8.91 -13.15
N GLN A 136 -34.30 -9.16 -13.04
CA GLN A 136 -33.72 -9.99 -12.00
C GLN A 136 -32.83 -9.13 -11.11
N LEU A 137 -32.96 -9.31 -9.79
CA LEU A 137 -32.03 -8.71 -8.84
C LEU A 137 -30.67 -9.39 -9.03
N ASP A 138 -29.66 -8.61 -9.40
CA ASP A 138 -28.30 -9.10 -9.63
C ASP A 138 -27.34 -8.59 -8.55
N SER A 139 -27.44 -7.30 -8.20
CA SER A 139 -26.52 -6.66 -7.26
C SER A 139 -27.25 -6.12 -6.01
N LEU A 140 -26.58 -6.21 -4.86
CA LEU A 140 -27.07 -5.69 -3.59
C LEU A 140 -25.90 -5.04 -2.84
N PHE A 141 -25.88 -3.71 -2.82
CA PHE A 141 -24.83 -2.94 -2.16
C PHE A 141 -25.37 -2.13 -1.00
N VAL A 142 -24.58 -1.98 0.06
CA VAL A 142 -24.89 -1.12 1.20
C VAL A 142 -23.78 -0.08 1.34
N ARG A 143 -24.17 1.17 1.55
CA ARG A 143 -23.27 2.27 1.96
C ARG A 143 -23.65 2.72 3.36
N ASN A 144 -22.66 2.86 4.23
CA ASN A 144 -22.80 3.37 5.58
C ASN A 144 -21.85 4.57 5.80
N PRO A 145 -22.26 5.79 5.42
CA PRO A 145 -21.41 6.98 5.51
C PRO A 145 -21.04 7.35 6.94
N SER A 146 -21.82 6.92 7.95
CA SER A 146 -21.51 7.24 9.35
C SER A 146 -20.29 6.50 9.90
N GLN A 147 -19.87 5.43 9.24
CA GLN A 147 -18.71 4.61 9.62
C GLN A 147 -17.71 4.48 8.47
N ASP A 148 -17.93 5.20 7.36
CA ASP A 148 -17.14 5.11 6.13
C ASP A 148 -16.97 3.67 5.61
N GLN A 149 -18.09 2.94 5.57
CA GLN A 149 -18.10 1.52 5.25
C GLN A 149 -19.08 1.18 4.13
N TYR A 150 -18.83 0.06 3.47
CA TYR A 150 -19.73 -0.56 2.51
C TYR A 150 -19.91 -2.05 2.78
N ALA A 151 -20.90 -2.65 2.13
CA ALA A 151 -21.02 -4.10 2.01
C ALA A 151 -21.51 -4.47 0.61
N ASP A 152 -20.97 -5.54 0.05
CA ASP A 152 -21.44 -6.16 -1.18
C ASP A 152 -22.05 -7.52 -0.85
N TYR A 153 -23.37 -7.63 -1.04
CA TYR A 153 -24.18 -8.83 -0.84
C TYR A 153 -24.69 -9.41 -2.16
N SER A 154 -24.12 -9.00 -3.30
CA SER A 154 -24.55 -9.43 -4.63
C SER A 154 -24.46 -10.95 -4.84
N SER A 155 -23.57 -11.65 -4.13
CA SER A 155 -23.51 -13.11 -4.17
C SER A 155 -24.75 -13.82 -3.60
N LEU A 156 -25.53 -13.14 -2.76
CA LEU A 156 -26.71 -13.70 -2.10
C LEU A 156 -27.99 -13.57 -2.93
N THR A 157 -27.98 -12.75 -4.00
CA THR A 157 -29.13 -12.56 -4.88
C THR A 157 -29.48 -13.84 -5.66
N LYS A 158 -28.53 -14.78 -5.77
CA LYS A 158 -28.65 -16.02 -6.54
C LYS A 158 -29.00 -17.26 -5.69
N ILE A 159 -29.12 -17.12 -4.37
CA ILE A 159 -29.34 -18.23 -3.43
C ILE A 159 -30.81 -18.30 -3.02
N SER A 160 -31.44 -19.46 -3.19
CA SER A 160 -32.80 -19.77 -2.70
C SER A 160 -32.84 -21.12 -1.99
N PRO A 161 -33.43 -21.23 -0.78
CA PRO A 161 -34.00 -20.15 0.03
C PRO A 161 -32.93 -19.38 0.81
N ALA A 162 -33.10 -18.06 0.91
CA ALA A 162 -32.27 -17.22 1.77
C ALA A 162 -32.64 -17.46 3.24
N THR A 163 -31.85 -18.26 3.96
CA THR A 163 -32.05 -18.53 5.40
C THR A 163 -31.45 -17.46 6.31
N THR A 164 -30.97 -16.34 5.75
CA THR A 164 -30.10 -15.39 6.47
C THR A 164 -30.66 -13.97 6.39
N TYR A 165 -30.82 -13.34 7.56
CA TYR A 165 -31.14 -11.92 7.66
C TYR A 165 -29.94 -11.06 7.25
N LEU A 166 -30.18 -10.02 6.45
CA LEU A 166 -29.13 -9.12 5.97
C LEU A 166 -29.20 -7.75 6.64
N PRO A 167 -28.07 -7.21 7.12
CA PRO A 167 -28.02 -5.88 7.70
C PRO A 167 -27.96 -4.82 6.59
N ILE A 168 -29.10 -4.53 5.97
CA ILE A 168 -29.20 -3.68 4.75
C ILE A 168 -28.75 -2.22 4.92
N PHE A 169 -28.44 -1.77 6.13
CA PHE A 169 -27.94 -0.42 6.43
C PHE A 169 -26.64 -0.42 7.25
N ARG A 170 -25.92 -1.55 7.28
CA ARG A 170 -24.59 -1.62 7.89
C ARG A 170 -23.58 -2.11 6.87
N GLY A 171 -22.48 -1.39 6.75
CA GLY A 171 -21.31 -1.87 6.03
C GLY A 171 -20.54 -2.88 6.89
N ASN A 172 -19.70 -3.69 6.23
CA ASN A 172 -18.81 -4.66 6.87
C ASN A 172 -17.38 -4.60 6.30
N ARG A 173 -17.12 -3.66 5.39
CA ARG A 173 -15.82 -3.36 4.79
C ARG A 173 -15.60 -1.86 4.80
N GLU A 174 -14.38 -1.42 5.04
CA GLU A 174 -13.98 -0.01 4.93
C GLU A 174 -13.99 0.41 3.47
N ILE A 175 -14.32 1.68 3.22
CA ILE A 175 -14.21 2.28 1.89
C ILE A 175 -12.73 2.63 1.66
N GLU A 176 -12.22 2.30 0.47
CA GLU A 176 -10.86 2.66 0.11
C GLU A 176 -10.79 4.13 -0.30
N HIS A 177 -9.81 4.82 0.28
CA HIS A 177 -9.43 6.20 -0.01
C HIS A 177 -7.94 6.22 -0.30
N VAL A 178 -7.58 6.25 -1.59
CA VAL A 178 -6.19 6.10 -2.01
C VAL A 178 -5.82 7.08 -3.11
N PHE A 179 -4.54 7.40 -3.20
CA PHE A 179 -3.98 8.01 -4.40
C PHE A 179 -2.64 7.37 -4.75
N TYR A 180 -2.30 7.46 -6.03
CA TYR A 180 -1.15 6.84 -6.64
C TYR A 180 -0.28 7.91 -7.27
N VAL A 181 1.02 7.79 -7.06
CA VAL A 181 2.07 8.63 -7.63
C VAL A 181 2.91 7.78 -8.57
N GLY A 182 2.85 8.09 -9.86
CA GLY A 182 3.49 7.36 -10.93
C GLY A 182 4.71 8.06 -11.47
N HIS A 183 5.83 7.33 -11.62
CA HIS A 183 7.00 7.80 -12.35
C HIS A 183 7.82 6.64 -12.92
N LYS A 184 7.98 6.57 -14.25
CA LYS A 184 8.59 5.43 -14.94
C LYS A 184 10.09 5.30 -14.69
N GLN A 185 10.82 6.40 -14.71
CA GLN A 185 12.28 6.39 -14.55
C GLN A 185 12.70 6.33 -13.08
N LEU A 186 12.24 7.28 -12.24
CA LEU A 186 12.70 7.39 -10.85
C LEU A 186 12.45 6.14 -10.02
N LEU A 187 11.35 5.44 -10.27
CA LEU A 187 10.99 4.23 -9.54
C LEU A 187 11.52 2.93 -10.20
N SER A 188 12.35 3.05 -11.26
CA SER A 188 12.91 1.90 -11.99
C SER A 188 14.30 1.44 -11.52
N PHE A 189 15.00 2.26 -10.74
CA PHE A 189 16.35 1.93 -10.28
C PHE A 189 16.33 0.67 -9.41
N SER A 190 17.28 -0.24 -9.67
CA SER A 190 17.37 -1.56 -9.04
C SER A 190 17.42 -1.46 -7.51
N THR A 191 18.14 -0.47 -6.99
CA THR A 191 18.15 -0.10 -5.58
C THR A 191 18.17 1.40 -5.44
N ILE A 192 17.22 1.94 -4.68
CA ILE A 192 17.07 3.35 -4.35
C ILE A 192 17.46 3.52 -2.89
N ASN A 193 18.60 4.17 -2.63
CA ASN A 193 19.05 4.43 -1.26
C ASN A 193 18.11 5.40 -0.54
N ASN A 194 17.62 6.40 -1.27
CA ASN A 194 16.74 7.43 -0.75
C ASN A 194 15.68 7.81 -1.80
N LEU A 195 14.41 7.56 -1.50
CA LEU A 195 13.27 8.03 -2.28
C LEU A 195 12.54 9.08 -1.47
N LYS A 196 12.52 10.31 -1.96
CA LYS A 196 11.87 11.44 -1.32
C LYS A 196 10.66 11.88 -2.13
N LEU A 197 9.49 11.88 -1.51
CA LEU A 197 8.30 12.54 -1.99
C LEU A 197 8.27 13.97 -1.45
N ILE A 198 8.30 14.94 -2.35
CA ILE A 198 8.22 16.36 -2.01
C ILE A 198 6.82 16.84 -2.36
N ILE A 199 6.08 17.28 -1.35
CA ILE A 199 4.66 17.57 -1.40
C ILE A 199 4.38 18.95 -0.84
N GLU A 200 3.54 19.74 -1.51
CA GLU A 200 3.03 21.02 -1.01
C GLU A 200 1.55 20.86 -0.66
N LEU A 201 1.23 21.07 0.62
CA LEU A 201 -0.12 20.94 1.17
C LEU A 201 -0.71 22.32 1.49
N ASP A 202 -1.78 22.69 0.78
CA ASP A 202 -2.54 23.93 1.05
C ASP A 202 -3.50 23.73 2.23
N GLN A 203 -4.14 22.56 2.25
CA GLN A 203 -5.03 22.10 3.30
C GLN A 203 -4.51 20.78 3.86
N VAL A 204 -4.75 20.55 5.15
CA VAL A 204 -4.22 19.43 5.94
C VAL A 204 -5.32 18.80 6.77
N PHE A 205 -5.07 17.59 7.27
CA PHE A 205 -5.91 17.02 8.32
C PHE A 205 -5.79 17.85 9.60
N ALA A 206 -6.95 18.19 10.19
CA ALA A 206 -7.01 18.77 11.52
C ALA A 206 -7.08 17.70 12.62
N ASP A 207 -7.69 16.56 12.29
CA ASP A 207 -7.83 15.40 13.17
C ASP A 207 -6.65 14.44 12.96
N PRO A 208 -6.26 13.65 13.98
CA PRO A 208 -5.24 12.62 13.81
C PRO A 208 -5.61 11.62 12.70
N ALA A 209 -4.73 11.48 11.72
CA ALA A 209 -4.89 10.58 10.59
C ALA A 209 -3.76 9.55 10.55
N GLU A 210 -4.08 8.37 10.05
CA GLU A 210 -3.15 7.29 9.74
C GLU A 210 -3.11 7.08 8.23
N LEU A 211 -1.90 7.22 7.67
CA LEU A 211 -1.61 6.97 6.27
C LEU A 211 -0.73 5.73 6.15
N GLU A 212 -1.07 4.86 5.21
CA GLU A 212 -0.29 3.70 4.83
C GLU A 212 0.32 3.91 3.45
N TRP A 213 1.63 3.72 3.33
CA TRP A 213 2.35 3.83 2.06
C TRP A 213 2.64 2.43 1.52
N GLN A 214 2.44 2.23 0.22
CA GLN A 214 2.62 0.94 -0.42
C GLN A 214 3.31 1.10 -1.77
N VAL A 215 4.04 0.07 -2.17
CA VAL A 215 4.58 -0.08 -3.54
C VAL A 215 4.12 -1.40 -4.11
N TRP A 216 3.96 -1.45 -5.43
CA TRP A 216 3.70 -2.72 -6.08
C TRP A 216 4.96 -3.59 -6.06
N GLN A 217 4.81 -4.86 -5.70
CA GLN A 217 5.86 -5.84 -5.85
C GLN A 217 5.38 -7.03 -6.66
N GLU A 218 6.26 -7.49 -7.54
CA GLU A 218 6.07 -8.68 -8.35
C GLU A 218 7.29 -9.57 -8.18
N THR A 219 7.09 -10.71 -7.54
CA THR A 219 8.06 -11.81 -7.41
C THR A 219 7.40 -13.08 -7.97
N GLU A 220 8.16 -14.18 -8.06
CA GLU A 220 7.60 -15.47 -8.50
C GLU A 220 6.42 -15.93 -7.63
N ASP A 221 6.40 -15.55 -6.35
CA ASP A 221 5.41 -15.98 -5.36
C ASP A 221 4.36 -14.91 -5.00
N LEU A 222 4.55 -13.65 -5.41
CA LEU A 222 3.74 -12.51 -4.95
C LEU A 222 3.49 -11.48 -6.04
N GLN A 223 2.22 -11.12 -6.23
CA GLN A 223 1.79 -9.97 -7.04
C GLN A 223 0.81 -9.13 -6.21
N ALA A 224 1.36 -8.21 -5.42
CA ALA A 224 0.56 -7.45 -4.47
C ALA A 224 1.19 -6.10 -4.10
N TRP A 225 0.35 -5.21 -3.60
CA TRP A 225 0.79 -4.03 -2.86
C TRP A 225 1.47 -4.46 -1.56
N GLN A 226 2.66 -3.92 -1.30
CA GLN A 226 3.43 -4.14 -0.09
C GLN A 226 3.62 -2.84 0.66
N THR A 227 3.36 -2.87 1.97
CA THR A 227 3.51 -1.71 2.84
C THR A 227 4.98 -1.36 3.01
N ILE A 228 5.29 -0.08 2.84
CA ILE A 228 6.59 0.53 3.11
C ILE A 228 6.43 1.61 4.17
N THR A 229 7.42 1.73 5.05
CA THR A 229 7.38 2.70 6.13
C THR A 229 8.29 3.87 5.81
N PRO A 230 7.81 5.13 5.86
CA PRO A 230 8.68 6.29 5.77
C PRO A 230 9.75 6.25 6.85
N LYS A 231 11.00 6.49 6.47
CA LYS A 231 12.09 6.74 7.42
C LYS A 231 11.87 8.06 8.18
N SER A 232 11.37 9.07 7.47
CA SER A 232 10.93 10.33 8.06
C SER A 232 9.77 10.90 7.27
N ASP A 233 8.82 11.51 7.97
CA ASP A 233 7.68 12.21 7.40
C ASP A 233 7.53 13.57 8.08
N THR A 234 7.85 14.64 7.36
CA THR A 234 7.73 16.02 7.85
C THR A 234 6.33 16.62 7.66
N THR A 235 5.44 15.90 6.95
CA THR A 235 4.02 16.24 6.87
C THR A 235 3.26 15.85 8.13
N GLU A 236 3.82 14.93 8.94
CA GLU A 236 3.18 14.29 10.09
C GLU A 236 1.80 13.72 9.70
N ASN A 237 1.77 12.76 8.77
CA ASN A 237 0.55 12.20 8.18
C ASN A 237 -0.38 13.26 7.58
N PHE A 238 0.18 14.20 6.81
CA PHE A 238 -0.54 15.33 6.20
C PHE A 238 -1.26 16.25 7.21
N SER A 239 -0.71 16.44 8.41
CA SER A 239 -1.21 17.41 9.41
C SER A 239 -0.46 18.76 9.39
N LYS A 240 0.62 18.90 8.59
CA LYS A 240 1.40 20.14 8.42
C LYS A 240 1.36 20.66 6.98
N SER A 241 1.10 21.95 6.82
CA SER A 241 0.95 22.62 5.51
C SER A 241 2.26 23.17 4.96
N GLY A 242 2.25 23.52 3.67
CA GLY A 242 3.40 24.02 2.91
C GLY A 242 4.24 22.90 2.29
N GLU A 243 5.40 23.26 1.71
CA GLU A 243 6.33 22.28 1.13
C GLU A 243 6.95 21.41 2.24
N ARG A 244 6.83 20.10 2.09
CA ARG A 244 7.25 19.07 3.04
C ARG A 244 7.79 17.87 2.28
N GLU A 245 8.49 17.02 3.02
CA GLU A 245 9.17 15.84 2.51
C GLU A 245 8.76 14.60 3.29
N ILE A 246 8.53 13.50 2.55
CA ILE A 246 8.39 12.15 3.05
C ILE A 246 9.51 11.33 2.45
N ASN A 247 10.30 10.68 3.30
CA ASN A 247 11.50 9.98 2.91
C ASN A 247 11.38 8.47 3.15
N PHE A 248 11.76 7.70 2.15
CA PHE A 248 11.85 6.24 2.19
C PHE A 248 13.29 5.81 1.88
N GLU A 249 13.76 4.74 2.52
CA GLU A 249 15.10 4.20 2.30
C GLU A 249 15.01 2.76 1.79
N GLU A 250 16.05 2.32 1.09
CA GLU A 250 16.22 0.93 0.66
C GLU A 250 15.05 0.39 -0.19
N ILE A 251 14.55 1.21 -1.12
CA ILE A 251 13.47 0.82 -2.04
C ILE A 251 14.07 0.09 -3.24
N ASN A 252 13.59 -1.11 -3.55
CA ASN A 252 13.96 -1.82 -4.77
C ASN A 252 13.18 -1.29 -5.98
N ALA A 253 13.61 -1.66 -7.19
CA ALA A 253 12.88 -1.32 -8.41
C ALA A 253 11.40 -1.73 -8.33
N ILE A 254 10.50 -0.78 -8.58
CA ILE A 254 9.05 -1.00 -8.54
C ILE A 254 8.57 -1.41 -9.92
N PRO A 255 7.93 -2.56 -10.16
CA PRO A 255 7.55 -3.03 -11.50
C PRO A 255 6.56 -2.09 -12.20
N LEU A 256 6.54 -2.13 -13.54
CA LEU A 256 5.46 -1.50 -14.31
C LEU A 256 4.16 -2.26 -14.07
N THR A 257 3.12 -1.55 -13.63
CA THR A 257 1.83 -2.13 -13.28
C THR A 257 0.70 -1.25 -13.81
N GLN A 258 -0.40 -1.87 -14.24
CA GLN A 258 -1.57 -1.14 -14.69
C GLN A 258 -2.51 -0.86 -13.51
N VAL A 259 -2.81 0.42 -13.27
CA VAL A 259 -3.77 0.89 -12.27
C VAL A 259 -4.82 1.73 -12.99
N HIS A 260 -6.10 1.32 -12.90
CA HIS A 260 -7.25 1.96 -13.57
C HIS A 260 -7.00 2.32 -15.06
N GLY A 261 -6.37 1.41 -15.80
CA GLY A 261 -6.07 1.60 -17.22
C GLY A 261 -4.73 2.28 -17.51
N VAL A 262 -4.05 2.86 -16.51
CA VAL A 262 -2.78 3.57 -16.70
C VAL A 262 -1.60 2.71 -16.26
N THR A 263 -0.64 2.49 -17.16
CA THR A 263 0.58 1.71 -16.88
C THR A 263 1.71 2.62 -16.40
N ASN A 264 2.14 2.45 -15.16
CA ASN A 264 3.27 3.17 -14.57
C ASN A 264 3.92 2.33 -13.45
N ARG A 265 4.97 2.85 -12.82
CA ARG A 265 5.52 2.35 -11.55
C ARG A 265 4.95 3.23 -10.45
N TRP A 266 4.39 2.62 -9.40
CA TRP A 266 3.49 3.33 -8.50
C TRP A 266 3.94 3.31 -7.05
N LEU A 267 3.97 4.49 -6.44
CA LEU A 267 3.89 4.69 -5.00
C LEU A 267 2.42 4.98 -4.65
N ARG A 268 1.81 4.15 -3.80
CA ARG A 268 0.41 4.29 -3.36
C ARG A 268 0.38 4.82 -1.93
N CYS A 269 -0.49 5.79 -1.68
CA CYS A 269 -0.84 6.24 -0.33
C CYS A 269 -2.30 5.90 -0.05
N ARG A 270 -2.57 5.29 1.09
CA ARG A 270 -3.90 4.91 1.55
C ARG A 270 -4.21 5.63 2.86
N LEU A 271 -5.35 6.30 2.91
CA LEU A 271 -5.91 6.79 4.16
C LEU A 271 -6.58 5.61 4.87
N VAL A 272 -6.02 5.22 6.02
CA VAL A 272 -6.55 4.12 6.85
C VAL A 272 -7.63 4.63 7.78
N THR A 273 -7.50 5.87 8.24
CA THR A 273 -8.49 6.49 9.13
C THR A 273 -9.77 6.84 8.37
N PRO A 274 -10.95 6.33 8.79
CA PRO A 274 -12.25 6.63 8.17
C PRO A 274 -12.57 8.12 8.08
N ILE A 275 -13.31 8.52 7.05
CA ILE A 275 -13.79 9.89 6.87
C ILE A 275 -15.19 10.05 7.48
N SER A 276 -15.35 11.01 8.40
CA SER A 276 -16.65 11.34 9.00
C SER A 276 -17.57 12.00 7.98
N SER A 277 -18.77 11.46 7.81
CA SER A 277 -19.86 12.13 7.06
C SER A 277 -20.49 13.31 7.81
N SER A 278 -20.29 13.41 9.13
CA SER A 278 -20.81 14.51 9.94
C SER A 278 -19.79 15.65 10.05
N ASP A 279 -20.30 16.86 10.20
CA ASP A 279 -19.48 18.07 10.38
C ASP A 279 -18.92 18.17 11.82
N ASN A 280 -19.34 17.29 12.72
CA ASN A 280 -18.86 17.21 14.10
C ASN A 280 -17.64 16.30 14.21
N TYR A 281 -16.79 16.58 15.18
CA TYR A 281 -15.66 15.72 15.54
C TYR A 281 -16.14 14.31 15.89
N ALA A 282 -15.54 13.31 15.25
CA ALA A 282 -15.78 11.90 15.50
C ALA A 282 -14.45 11.24 15.89
N VAL A 283 -14.40 10.65 17.09
CA VAL A 283 -13.17 10.00 17.60
C VAL A 283 -12.76 8.87 16.65
N GLY A 284 -11.51 8.91 16.20
CA GLY A 284 -10.96 7.89 15.29
C GLY A 284 -11.36 8.07 13.82
N MET A 285 -11.92 9.22 13.45
CA MET A 285 -12.24 9.58 12.07
C MET A 285 -11.67 10.96 11.74
N VAL A 286 -11.44 11.23 10.45
CA VAL A 286 -11.08 12.56 9.94
C VAL A 286 -12.30 13.32 9.43
N SER A 287 -12.37 14.62 9.69
CA SER A 287 -13.46 15.47 9.18
C SER A 287 -13.43 15.64 7.65
N LYS A 288 -14.57 15.40 6.97
CA LYS A 288 -14.71 15.59 5.51
C LYS A 288 -14.40 17.03 5.03
N HIS A 289 -14.54 18.03 5.91
CA HIS A 289 -14.27 19.43 5.57
C HIS A 289 -12.81 19.82 5.76
N GLN A 290 -12.00 18.94 6.37
CA GLN A 290 -10.60 19.15 6.67
C GLN A 290 -9.75 18.05 6.03
N LEU A 291 -10.12 17.62 4.83
CA LEU A 291 -9.31 16.72 4.02
C LEU A 291 -8.18 17.51 3.34
N PRO A 292 -7.01 16.89 3.13
CA PRO A 292 -5.85 17.57 2.57
C PRO A 292 -6.08 17.97 1.12
N THR A 293 -5.37 19.02 0.69
CA THR A 293 -5.32 19.45 -0.71
C THR A 293 -3.87 19.64 -1.11
N ILE A 294 -3.47 19.01 -2.21
CA ILE A 294 -2.09 18.99 -2.69
C ILE A 294 -1.98 19.97 -3.86
N SER A 295 -1.11 20.97 -3.74
CA SER A 295 -0.86 22.00 -4.77
C SER A 295 0.38 21.72 -5.62
N LYS A 296 1.29 20.87 -5.12
CA LYS A 296 2.49 20.45 -5.87
C LYS A 296 2.97 19.09 -5.39
N LEU A 297 3.47 18.28 -6.32
CA LEU A 297 4.03 16.95 -6.04
C LEU A 297 5.22 16.67 -6.95
N SER A 298 6.32 16.19 -6.37
CA SER A 298 7.51 15.76 -7.11
C SER A 298 8.23 14.65 -6.39
N LEU A 299 9.05 13.90 -7.11
CA LEU A 299 9.88 12.84 -6.57
C LEU A 299 11.35 13.22 -6.73
N GLU A 300 12.14 12.87 -5.73
CA GLU A 300 13.60 12.95 -5.75
C GLU A 300 14.16 11.58 -5.35
N VAL A 301 15.12 11.09 -6.11
CA VAL A 301 15.83 9.85 -5.83
C VAL A 301 17.30 10.15 -5.69
N ALA A 302 17.91 9.68 -4.60
CA ALA A 302 19.35 9.63 -4.46
C ALA A 302 19.84 8.18 -4.48
N LEU A 303 20.87 7.95 -5.29
CA LEU A 303 21.58 6.68 -5.45
C LEU A 303 23.00 6.87 -4.93
N ASN A 304 23.46 5.91 -4.15
CA ASN A 304 24.85 5.75 -3.74
C ASN A 304 25.21 4.27 -3.87
N ARG A 305 26.00 3.98 -4.89
CA ARG A 305 26.40 2.62 -5.26
C ARG A 305 27.90 2.50 -5.11
N THR A 306 28.33 1.39 -4.54
CA THR A 306 29.73 1.11 -4.28
C THR A 306 30.10 -0.26 -4.82
N ASP A 307 31.36 -0.43 -5.19
CA ASP A 307 31.96 -1.70 -5.60
C ASP A 307 31.28 -2.36 -6.81
N LEU A 308 30.79 -1.56 -7.77
CA LEU A 308 30.28 -2.08 -9.03
C LEU A 308 31.44 -2.59 -9.89
N ARG A 309 31.29 -3.79 -10.43
CA ARG A 309 32.29 -4.39 -11.32
C ARG A 309 32.16 -3.82 -12.73
N LEU A 310 33.27 -3.84 -13.47
CA LEU A 310 33.23 -3.65 -14.91
C LEU A 310 32.47 -4.81 -15.56
N GLU A 311 31.71 -4.50 -16.61
CA GLU A 311 31.09 -5.51 -17.47
C GLU A 311 32.10 -6.00 -18.52
N ALA A 312 32.92 -5.09 -19.02
CA ALA A 312 33.98 -5.37 -19.97
C ALA A 312 35.07 -4.29 -19.91
N ALA A 313 36.27 -4.68 -20.31
CA ALA A 313 37.36 -3.77 -20.59
C ALA A 313 38.01 -4.13 -21.93
N VAL A 314 38.38 -3.13 -22.71
CA VAL A 314 39.02 -3.32 -24.02
C VAL A 314 40.28 -2.46 -24.09
N THR A 315 41.41 -3.08 -24.44
CA THR A 315 42.64 -2.36 -24.76
C THR A 315 42.80 -2.36 -26.27
N ASN A 316 42.74 -1.17 -26.88
CA ASN A 316 42.74 -0.96 -28.33
C ASN A 316 41.61 -1.72 -29.03
N SER A 317 41.90 -2.92 -29.53
CA SER A 317 40.93 -3.81 -30.19
C SER A 317 40.87 -5.19 -29.53
N LEU A 318 41.49 -5.38 -28.37
CA LEU A 318 41.57 -6.65 -27.65
C LEU A 318 40.76 -6.61 -26.37
N ASN A 319 39.81 -7.53 -26.24
CA ASN A 319 39.05 -7.73 -25.01
C ASN A 319 39.98 -8.22 -23.91
N GLN A 320 39.87 -7.61 -22.73
CA GLN A 320 40.66 -7.94 -21.56
C GLN A 320 39.87 -8.83 -20.62
N ASP A 321 40.55 -9.76 -19.95
CA ASP A 321 39.96 -10.50 -18.82
C ASP A 321 40.01 -9.63 -17.57
N ILE A 322 38.84 -9.11 -17.17
CA ILE A 322 38.67 -8.24 -16.00
C ILE A 322 38.96 -8.91 -14.65
N ASN A 323 39.25 -10.22 -14.64
CA ASN A 323 39.66 -10.96 -13.44
C ASN A 323 41.20 -11.12 -13.34
N GLN A 324 41.95 -10.59 -14.31
CA GLN A 324 43.41 -10.63 -14.34
C GLN A 324 43.99 -9.22 -14.39
N SER A 325 45.30 -9.11 -14.20
CA SER A 325 46.01 -7.85 -14.37
C SER A 325 45.98 -7.39 -15.83
N ILE A 326 45.61 -6.14 -16.06
CA ILE A 326 45.42 -5.53 -17.37
C ILE A 326 46.46 -4.45 -17.60
N PHE A 327 47.03 -4.44 -18.81
CA PHE A 327 47.78 -3.29 -19.34
C PHE A 327 46.80 -2.38 -20.10
N PRO A 328 46.35 -1.25 -19.52
CA PRO A 328 45.31 -0.42 -20.14
C PRO A 328 45.75 0.20 -21.46
N PHE A 329 47.06 0.40 -21.65
CA PHE A 329 47.65 0.90 -22.90
C PHE A 329 48.57 -0.13 -23.57
N GLY A 330 48.44 -1.41 -23.22
CA GLY A 330 49.34 -2.48 -23.67
C GLY A 330 50.72 -2.45 -22.99
N GLU A 331 51.51 -3.49 -23.23
CA GLU A 331 52.86 -3.64 -22.63
C GLU A 331 53.87 -2.61 -23.17
N LYS A 332 53.60 -2.03 -24.34
CA LYS A 332 54.42 -1.00 -24.98
C LYS A 332 53.55 0.19 -25.39
N PRO A 333 53.18 1.07 -24.43
CA PRO A 333 52.24 2.16 -24.69
C PRO A 333 52.74 3.14 -25.74
N LYS A 334 51.86 3.48 -26.68
CA LYS A 334 52.10 4.36 -27.82
C LYS A 334 51.01 5.43 -27.92
N PHE A 335 51.32 6.45 -28.71
CA PHE A 335 50.34 7.49 -29.06
C PHE A 335 49.06 6.85 -29.63
N CYS A 336 47.90 7.33 -29.18
CA CYS A 336 46.57 6.81 -29.47
C CYS A 336 46.20 5.44 -28.89
N ASP A 337 47.07 4.79 -28.11
CA ASP A 337 46.61 3.61 -27.36
C ASP A 337 45.47 4.01 -26.42
N THR A 338 44.41 3.20 -26.43
CA THR A 338 43.12 3.53 -25.84
C THR A 338 42.63 2.37 -24.99
N PHE A 339 42.20 2.70 -23.77
CA PHE A 339 41.54 1.79 -22.85
C PHE A 339 40.06 2.14 -22.76
N TYR A 340 39.19 1.15 -22.88
CA TYR A 340 37.74 1.30 -22.77
C TYR A 340 37.23 0.52 -21.55
N LEU A 341 36.30 1.14 -20.82
CA LEU A 341 35.67 0.64 -19.61
C LEU A 341 34.16 0.64 -19.81
N ALA A 342 33.50 -0.50 -19.60
CA ALA A 342 32.04 -0.64 -19.70
C ALA A 342 31.38 -0.86 -18.34
N ASN A 343 30.29 -0.12 -18.10
CA ASN A 343 29.34 -0.37 -17.03
C ASN A 343 28.00 0.31 -17.36
N ALA A 344 26.93 -0.46 -17.53
CA ALA A 344 25.65 0.06 -17.99
C ALA A 344 24.89 0.82 -16.89
N GLU A 345 25.14 0.53 -15.62
CA GLU A 345 24.46 1.21 -14.50
C GLU A 345 25.06 2.60 -14.24
N ALA A 346 26.34 2.67 -13.90
CA ALA A 346 27.02 3.89 -13.48
C ALA A 346 27.23 4.88 -14.63
N PHE A 347 27.64 4.40 -15.81
CA PHE A 347 27.99 5.28 -16.93
C PHE A 347 26.78 5.76 -17.74
N SER A 348 25.57 5.28 -17.44
CA SER A 348 24.32 5.77 -18.04
C SER A 348 23.72 6.98 -17.32
N GLN A 349 24.12 7.24 -16.07
CA GLN A 349 23.53 8.28 -15.25
C GLN A 349 24.13 9.67 -15.58
N SER A 350 23.45 10.43 -16.44
CA SER A 350 23.84 11.81 -16.75
C SER A 350 23.91 12.68 -15.49
N GLY A 351 25.03 13.35 -15.24
CA GLY A 351 25.22 14.15 -14.03
C GLY A 351 25.68 13.36 -12.79
N ALA A 352 25.83 12.04 -12.88
CA ALA A 352 26.38 11.25 -11.79
C ALA A 352 27.85 11.55 -11.56
N THR A 353 28.26 11.48 -10.30
CA THR A 353 29.66 11.54 -9.91
C THR A 353 30.18 10.12 -9.79
N ILE A 354 31.13 9.78 -10.67
CA ILE A 354 31.75 8.48 -10.80
C ILE A 354 33.08 8.49 -10.06
N THR A 355 33.34 7.43 -9.31
CA THR A 355 34.67 7.16 -8.72
C THR A 355 35.13 5.79 -9.18
N LEU A 356 36.25 5.74 -9.89
CA LEU A 356 36.96 4.51 -10.20
C LEU A 356 37.95 4.23 -9.08
N ASN A 357 37.73 3.16 -8.33
CA ASN A 357 38.69 2.64 -7.36
C ASN A 357 39.59 1.64 -8.08
N LEU A 358 40.87 1.96 -8.19
CA LEU A 358 41.85 1.14 -8.91
C LEU A 358 42.70 0.37 -7.90
N ASN A 359 43.08 -0.86 -8.24
CA ASN A 359 44.21 -1.55 -7.63
C ASN A 359 45.30 -1.67 -8.69
N LEU A 360 46.42 -0.96 -8.49
CA LEU A 360 47.55 -0.95 -9.42
C LEU A 360 48.62 -1.97 -8.99
N ALA A 361 49.32 -2.55 -9.96
CA ALA A 361 50.51 -3.36 -9.69
C ALA A 361 51.78 -2.51 -9.74
N HIS A 362 52.75 -2.81 -8.87
CA HIS A 362 53.99 -2.04 -8.85
C HIS A 362 54.84 -2.34 -10.10
N PRO A 363 55.46 -1.33 -10.74
CA PRO A 363 56.34 -1.54 -11.89
C PRO A 363 57.47 -2.54 -11.64
N ARG A 364 57.97 -2.61 -10.38
CA ARG A 364 59.04 -3.54 -9.97
C ARG A 364 58.59 -5.01 -9.94
N ASP A 365 57.29 -5.29 -9.80
CA ASP A 365 56.76 -6.67 -9.84
C ASP A 365 56.75 -7.22 -11.27
N ILE A 366 56.64 -6.34 -12.28
CA ILE A 366 56.70 -6.67 -13.72
C ILE A 366 58.13 -7.05 -14.13
N GLY A 367 59.15 -6.41 -13.54
CA GLY A 367 60.56 -6.72 -13.79
C GLY A 367 60.92 -8.17 -13.44
N ILE A 368 60.31 -8.73 -12.39
CA ILE A 368 60.50 -10.13 -12.01
C ILE A 368 59.84 -11.07 -13.03
N ILE A 369 58.65 -10.73 -13.54
CA ILE A 369 57.93 -11.54 -14.54
C ILE A 369 58.68 -11.55 -15.88
N LEU A 370 59.15 -10.38 -16.35
CA LEU A 370 59.92 -10.27 -17.59
C LEU A 370 61.31 -10.93 -17.50
N GLN A 371 61.99 -10.82 -16.35
CA GLN A 371 63.26 -11.50 -16.12
C GLN A 371 63.09 -13.02 -16.08
N THR A 372 62.01 -13.51 -15.45
CA THR A 372 61.69 -14.95 -15.40
C THR A 372 61.37 -15.52 -16.79
N ILE A 373 60.62 -14.79 -17.62
CA ILE A 373 60.31 -15.19 -19.01
C ILE A 373 61.57 -15.12 -19.89
N TYR A 374 62.42 -14.10 -19.71
CA TYR A 374 63.69 -13.98 -20.42
C TYR A 374 64.66 -15.13 -20.08
N ASP A 375 64.78 -15.48 -18.79
CA ASP A 375 65.65 -16.57 -18.32
C ASP A 375 65.10 -17.95 -18.74
N GLN A 376 63.78 -18.10 -18.93
CA GLN A 376 63.15 -19.32 -19.47
C GLN A 376 63.33 -19.47 -20.98
N LEU A 377 63.31 -18.37 -21.74
CA LEU A 377 63.49 -18.38 -23.19
C LEU A 377 64.98 -18.43 -23.60
N ASN A 378 65.88 -17.98 -22.73
CA ASN A 378 67.33 -18.00 -22.93
C ASN A 378 68.07 -18.59 -21.72
N PRO A 379 68.03 -19.93 -21.53
CA PRO A 379 68.75 -20.56 -20.44
C PRO A 379 70.26 -20.32 -20.60
N ARG A 380 70.89 -19.67 -19.61
CA ARG A 380 72.35 -19.47 -19.61
C ARG A 380 73.05 -20.84 -19.45
N PRO A 381 74.14 -21.12 -20.19
CA PRO A 381 74.96 -22.30 -19.94
C PRO A 381 75.60 -22.23 -18.55
N GLU A 382 75.69 -23.40 -17.91
CA GLU A 382 75.87 -23.62 -16.47
C GLU A 382 77.25 -23.25 -15.88
N ALA A 383 78.03 -22.39 -16.53
CA ALA A 383 79.38 -22.05 -16.10
C ALA A 383 79.62 -20.54 -16.11
N ASP A 384 79.11 -19.84 -15.09
CA ASP A 384 79.90 -18.90 -14.28
C ASP A 384 79.05 -18.32 -13.14
N LYS A 385 79.09 -18.97 -11.97
CA LYS A 385 78.54 -18.45 -10.72
C LYS A 385 79.64 -17.72 -9.93
N THR A 386 80.29 -16.73 -10.51
CA THR A 386 81.20 -15.84 -9.77
C THR A 386 81.48 -14.57 -10.55
N SER A 387 80.52 -13.65 -10.57
CA SER A 387 80.74 -12.21 -10.83
C SER A 387 79.46 -11.46 -10.46
N SER A 388 79.19 -11.37 -9.16
CA SER A 388 78.35 -10.31 -8.62
C SER A 388 79.17 -9.02 -8.62
N GLU A 389 79.27 -8.35 -9.76
CA GLU A 389 79.67 -6.95 -9.78
C GLU A 389 78.48 -6.12 -9.28
N GLN A 390 78.70 -5.55 -8.09
CA GLN A 390 77.88 -4.52 -7.50
C GLN A 390 77.79 -3.32 -8.46
N LEU A 391 76.62 -3.09 -9.07
CA LEU A 391 76.21 -1.73 -9.43
C LEU A 391 75.49 -1.12 -8.23
N ASN A 392 76.28 -0.54 -7.32
CA ASN A 392 75.81 0.45 -6.36
C ASN A 392 76.38 1.82 -6.77
N THR A 393 75.53 2.65 -7.36
CA THR A 393 75.56 4.13 -7.34
C THR A 393 74.10 4.58 -7.54
N SER A 394 73.28 4.62 -6.49
CA SER A 394 73.04 5.81 -5.65
C SER A 394 72.64 7.08 -6.42
N SER A 395 71.37 7.44 -6.25
CA SER A 395 70.80 8.79 -6.08
C SER A 395 70.67 9.77 -7.24
N ASP A 396 71.32 9.59 -8.39
CA ASP A 396 71.13 10.51 -9.54
C ASP A 396 70.29 9.94 -10.69
N ALA A 397 70.21 8.61 -10.85
CA ALA A 397 69.38 7.96 -11.88
C ALA A 397 67.87 7.99 -11.54
N ASP A 398 67.51 7.87 -10.26
CA ASP A 398 66.10 7.88 -9.83
C ASP A 398 65.45 9.27 -9.98
N LYS A 399 66.23 10.36 -9.83
CA LYS A 399 65.73 11.73 -10.10
C LYS A 399 65.50 12.01 -11.59
N THR A 400 66.16 11.30 -12.50
CA THR A 400 66.02 11.51 -13.96
C THR A 400 64.88 10.70 -14.58
N ILE A 401 64.34 9.70 -13.89
CA ILE A 401 63.27 8.83 -14.40
C ILE A 401 61.94 9.60 -14.45
N SER A 402 61.58 10.37 -13.42
CA SER A 402 60.28 11.06 -13.34
C SER A 402 60.06 12.19 -14.38
N GLU A 403 61.15 12.81 -14.89
CA GLU A 403 61.07 13.91 -15.88
C GLU A 403 60.80 13.42 -17.32
N HIS A 404 61.02 12.13 -17.61
CA HIS A 404 60.89 11.57 -18.96
C HIS A 404 59.51 10.93 -19.24
N PHE A 405 58.75 10.59 -18.19
CA PHE A 405 57.39 10.05 -18.30
C PHE A 405 56.37 11.18 -18.12
N ASN A 406 55.85 11.71 -19.22
CA ASN A 406 54.93 12.85 -19.23
C ASN A 406 53.62 12.56 -19.98
N PRO A 407 52.93 11.44 -19.69
CA PRO A 407 51.72 11.09 -20.42
C PRO A 407 50.64 12.16 -20.23
N LYS A 408 49.95 12.45 -21.33
CA LYS A 408 48.74 13.26 -21.36
C LYS A 408 47.60 12.36 -21.84
N LEU A 409 46.64 12.14 -20.97
CA LEU A 409 45.52 11.24 -21.21
C LEU A 409 44.23 12.03 -21.42
N GLN A 410 43.45 11.67 -22.43
CA GLN A 410 42.12 12.24 -22.63
C GLN A 410 41.06 11.22 -22.24
N TRP A 411 40.23 11.57 -21.27
CA TRP A 411 39.08 10.80 -20.82
C TRP A 411 37.83 11.25 -21.58
N GLU A 412 37.04 10.29 -22.08
CA GLU A 412 35.91 10.55 -22.95
C GLU A 412 34.76 9.57 -22.66
N PHE A 413 33.53 9.97 -23.01
CA PHE A 413 32.36 9.10 -23.00
C PHE A 413 31.65 9.13 -24.35
N TRP A 414 30.88 8.10 -24.66
CA TRP A 414 30.10 8.03 -25.89
C TRP A 414 28.73 8.69 -25.72
N ASN A 415 28.35 9.60 -26.62
CA ASN A 415 27.05 10.28 -26.58
C ASN A 415 26.04 9.82 -27.66
N GLY A 416 26.32 8.71 -28.34
CA GLY A 416 25.48 8.20 -29.44
C GLY A 416 25.95 8.63 -30.83
N LYS A 417 26.76 9.70 -30.93
CA LYS A 417 27.25 10.24 -32.21
C LYS A 417 28.77 10.29 -32.29
N SER A 418 29.41 10.74 -31.22
CA SER A 418 30.86 10.85 -31.14
C SER A 418 31.35 10.76 -29.69
N TRP A 419 32.64 10.51 -29.53
CA TRP A 419 33.28 10.56 -28.23
C TRP A 419 33.42 12.00 -27.77
N GLN A 420 32.95 12.26 -26.56
CA GLN A 420 32.93 13.58 -25.93
C GLN A 420 33.97 13.62 -24.83
N ALA A 421 34.83 14.64 -24.84
CA ALA A 421 35.89 14.77 -23.85
C ALA A 421 35.32 15.20 -22.48
N LEU A 422 35.71 14.47 -21.43
CA LEU A 422 35.41 14.78 -20.04
C LEU A 422 36.50 15.69 -19.47
N PHE A 423 37.75 15.22 -19.51
CA PHE A 423 38.91 15.91 -18.99
C PHE A 423 40.21 15.37 -19.57
N ILE A 424 41.28 16.14 -19.39
CA ILE A 424 42.64 15.73 -19.70
C ILE A 424 43.39 15.52 -18.38
N ALA A 425 44.01 14.36 -18.22
CA ALA A 425 44.85 14.02 -17.08
C ALA A 425 46.34 14.07 -17.43
N THR A 426 47.14 14.58 -16.51
CA THR A 426 48.61 14.65 -16.60
C THR A 426 49.22 14.42 -15.21
N ARG A 427 50.55 14.38 -15.12
CA ARG A 427 51.26 14.38 -13.83
C ARG A 427 50.99 15.60 -12.95
N GLU A 428 50.71 16.75 -13.57
CA GLU A 428 50.54 18.04 -12.89
C GLU A 428 49.10 18.28 -12.43
N GLY A 429 48.14 17.54 -13.00
CA GLY A 429 46.74 17.61 -12.61
C GLY A 429 45.78 17.38 -13.77
N LEU A 430 44.52 17.76 -13.52
CA LEU A 430 43.39 17.60 -14.41
C LEU A 430 43.00 18.93 -15.06
N PHE A 431 42.77 18.92 -16.37
CA PHE A 431 42.51 20.12 -17.17
C PHE A 431 41.27 19.97 -18.05
N LYS A 432 40.61 21.10 -18.34
CA LYS A 432 39.48 21.12 -19.30
C LYS A 432 39.99 20.80 -20.71
N PRO A 433 39.30 19.94 -21.49
CA PRO A 433 39.75 19.52 -22.81
C PRO A 433 39.99 20.66 -23.81
N ASP A 434 39.11 21.67 -23.80
CA ASP A 434 39.14 22.79 -24.76
C ASP A 434 39.99 23.98 -24.30
N SER A 435 40.90 23.78 -23.33
CA SER A 435 41.75 24.87 -22.83
C SER A 435 42.87 25.23 -23.81
N PRO A 436 43.29 26.51 -23.89
CA PRO A 436 44.47 26.91 -24.66
C PRO A 436 45.73 26.13 -24.22
N PRO A 437 46.57 25.64 -25.16
CA PRO A 437 47.77 24.87 -24.84
C PRO A 437 48.75 25.61 -23.92
N ASP A 438 48.89 26.92 -24.12
CA ASP A 438 49.83 27.76 -23.37
C ASP A 438 49.30 28.21 -22.00
N ASN A 439 48.01 28.02 -21.74
CA ASN A 439 47.37 28.39 -20.48
C ASN A 439 46.19 27.45 -20.17
N PRO A 440 46.47 26.19 -19.77
CA PRO A 440 45.43 25.20 -19.56
C PRO A 440 44.59 25.50 -18.32
N THR A 441 43.27 25.37 -18.43
CA THR A 441 42.35 25.62 -17.30
C THR A 441 42.24 24.36 -16.44
N ARG A 442 42.74 24.41 -15.19
CA ARG A 442 42.62 23.32 -14.22
C ARG A 442 41.15 23.08 -13.84
N LEU A 443 40.79 21.81 -13.66
CA LEU A 443 39.47 21.43 -13.14
C LEU A 443 39.38 21.65 -11.63
N PRO A 444 38.16 21.86 -11.08
CA PRO A 444 37.96 22.00 -9.64
C PRO A 444 38.32 20.71 -8.90
N ASP A 445 38.60 20.81 -7.60
CA ASP A 445 39.04 19.69 -6.77
C ASP A 445 37.97 18.58 -6.59
N THR A 446 36.75 18.79 -7.09
CA THR A 446 35.73 17.72 -7.19
C THR A 446 36.09 16.66 -8.23
N PHE A 447 36.97 16.99 -9.18
CA PHE A 447 37.62 16.03 -10.07
C PHE A 447 38.97 15.62 -9.47
N VAL A 448 39.21 14.31 -9.40
CA VAL A 448 40.41 13.75 -8.77
C VAL A 448 41.02 12.71 -9.68
N ASP A 449 42.35 12.69 -9.78
CA ASP A 449 43.11 11.59 -10.36
C ASP A 449 44.36 11.36 -9.50
N GLU A 450 44.25 10.43 -8.56
CA GLU A 450 45.36 10.04 -7.68
C GLU A 450 46.41 9.17 -8.40
N THR A 451 46.10 8.68 -9.60
CA THR A 451 47.06 7.96 -10.43
C THR A 451 48.08 8.91 -11.05
N LYS A 452 47.79 10.21 -11.12
CA LYS A 452 48.58 11.22 -11.83
C LYS A 452 48.84 10.79 -13.28
N ALA A 453 47.78 10.51 -14.03
CA ALA A 453 47.86 9.87 -15.35
C ALA A 453 48.62 8.53 -15.33
N PHE A 454 48.32 7.66 -14.37
CA PHE A 454 48.94 6.34 -14.15
C PHE A 454 50.47 6.35 -13.99
N THR A 455 51.01 7.35 -13.30
CA THR A 455 52.45 7.48 -13.03
C THR A 455 52.79 7.72 -11.55
N ASN A 456 51.80 7.68 -10.66
CA ASN A 456 51.97 7.87 -9.22
C ASN A 456 52.90 6.82 -8.57
N LEU A 457 53.00 5.61 -9.13
CA LEU A 457 53.92 4.56 -8.68
C LEU A 457 55.37 4.76 -9.16
N LEU A 458 55.66 5.85 -9.88
CA LEU A 458 57.02 6.22 -10.29
C LEU A 458 57.67 7.22 -9.32
N ASP A 459 56.95 7.67 -8.30
CA ASP A 459 57.45 8.61 -7.30
C ASP A 459 58.20 7.85 -6.18
N ASP A 460 59.23 8.46 -5.57
CA ASP A 460 60.20 7.84 -4.63
C ASP A 460 59.61 7.19 -3.35
N ASN A 461 58.30 7.34 -3.09
CA ASN A 461 57.61 6.82 -1.90
C ASN A 461 56.70 5.60 -2.20
N ASP A 462 57.03 4.79 -3.23
CA ASP A 462 56.27 3.63 -3.73
C ASP A 462 54.81 3.91 -4.19
N GLY A 463 54.36 5.17 -4.14
CA GLY A 463 53.08 5.65 -4.65
C GLY A 463 51.83 5.07 -3.96
N ASN A 464 50.64 5.49 -4.40
CA ASN A 464 49.38 4.90 -3.92
C ASN A 464 49.00 3.71 -4.81
N LEU A 465 49.05 2.49 -4.28
CA LEU A 465 48.62 1.26 -4.98
C LEU A 465 47.11 1.16 -5.14
N ASN A 466 46.33 1.91 -4.37
CA ASN A 466 44.87 1.96 -4.46
C ASN A 466 44.35 3.38 -4.78
N PRO A 467 44.75 3.98 -5.91
CA PRO A 467 44.37 5.33 -6.27
C PRO A 467 42.93 5.41 -6.77
N LYS A 468 42.33 6.58 -6.59
CA LYS A 468 40.99 6.89 -7.09
C LYS A 468 41.03 7.88 -8.26
N ILE A 469 40.13 7.67 -9.22
CA ILE A 469 39.81 8.66 -10.25
C ILE A 469 38.35 9.05 -10.09
N LYS A 470 38.09 10.32 -9.77
CA LYS A 470 36.75 10.88 -9.55
C LYS A 470 36.41 11.91 -10.61
N PHE A 471 35.26 11.78 -11.24
CA PHE A 471 34.77 12.73 -12.25
C PHE A 471 33.23 12.76 -12.29
N THR A 472 32.66 13.82 -12.84
CA THR A 472 31.21 13.96 -13.01
C THR A 472 30.83 13.89 -14.48
N LEU A 473 29.87 13.04 -14.82
CA LEU A 473 29.29 12.98 -16.17
C LEU A 473 28.50 14.27 -16.47
N PRO A 474 28.46 14.75 -17.72
CA PRO A 474 27.73 15.96 -18.05
C PRO A 474 26.23 15.80 -17.80
N LYS A 475 25.62 16.87 -17.27
CA LYS A 475 24.17 16.98 -17.04
C LYS A 475 23.42 17.65 -18.20
N LYS A 476 24.12 18.06 -19.27
CA LYS A 476 23.50 18.79 -20.39
C LYS A 476 22.64 17.86 -21.23
N ALA A 477 21.40 18.27 -21.49
CA ALA A 477 20.43 17.47 -22.26
C ALA A 477 20.93 17.06 -23.65
N ASP A 478 21.70 17.92 -24.33
CA ASP A 478 22.20 17.65 -25.69
C ASP A 478 23.43 16.73 -25.72
N ILE A 479 24.04 16.42 -24.57
CA ILE A 479 25.28 15.64 -24.46
C ILE A 479 25.15 14.65 -23.30
N GLN A 480 24.33 13.63 -23.50
CA GLN A 480 24.12 12.54 -22.54
C GLN A 480 24.86 11.27 -22.95
N PRO A 481 25.32 10.44 -22.00
CA PRO A 481 25.82 9.11 -22.31
C PRO A 481 24.77 8.29 -23.06
N GLN A 482 25.22 7.48 -24.00
CA GLN A 482 24.37 6.55 -24.76
C GLN A 482 25.08 5.21 -24.89
N GLU A 483 24.29 4.15 -25.10
CA GLU A 483 24.83 2.83 -25.36
C GLU A 483 25.56 2.78 -26.71
N THR A 484 26.60 1.95 -26.78
CA THR A 484 27.23 1.53 -28.04
C THR A 484 27.84 0.15 -27.89
N THR A 485 28.03 -0.53 -29.02
CA THR A 485 28.73 -1.81 -29.07
C THR A 485 30.22 -1.58 -29.33
N ILE A 486 31.08 -2.07 -28.45
CA ILE A 486 32.54 -2.13 -28.66
C ILE A 486 32.96 -3.59 -28.52
N ASN A 487 33.61 -4.14 -29.55
CA ASN A 487 34.09 -5.52 -29.59
C ASN A 487 33.06 -6.58 -29.16
N GLY A 488 31.79 -6.40 -29.56
CA GLY A 488 30.70 -7.35 -29.30
C GLY A 488 29.97 -7.16 -27.96
N VAL A 489 30.39 -6.20 -27.12
CA VAL A 489 29.70 -5.86 -25.88
C VAL A 489 28.96 -4.53 -26.05
N THR A 490 27.63 -4.55 -25.89
CA THR A 490 26.78 -3.35 -25.87
C THR A 490 26.64 -2.88 -24.44
N SER A 491 27.10 -1.65 -24.16
CA SER A 491 27.05 -1.05 -22.84
C SER A 491 27.23 0.47 -22.95
N PHE A 492 27.28 1.17 -21.81
CA PHE A 492 27.75 2.54 -21.71
C PHE A 492 29.26 2.53 -21.46
N TRP A 493 29.99 3.36 -22.20
CA TRP A 493 31.45 3.28 -22.24
C TRP A 493 32.11 4.60 -21.87
N ILE A 494 33.13 4.49 -21.01
CA ILE A 494 34.17 5.49 -20.81
C ILE A 494 35.42 4.99 -21.52
N ARG A 495 36.16 5.88 -22.16
CA ARG A 495 37.49 5.56 -22.68
C ARG A 495 38.52 6.57 -22.23
N VAL A 496 39.76 6.11 -22.12
CA VAL A 496 40.93 6.93 -21.88
C VAL A 496 41.99 6.63 -22.94
N ARG A 497 42.58 7.66 -23.54
CA ARG A 497 43.58 7.49 -24.60
C ARG A 497 44.79 8.38 -24.41
N ILE A 498 45.95 7.90 -24.87
CA ILE A 498 47.20 8.67 -24.88
C ILE A 498 47.13 9.69 -26.02
N ILE A 499 47.07 10.98 -25.67
CA ILE A 499 47.03 12.09 -26.65
C ILE A 499 48.36 12.82 -26.80
N SER A 500 49.29 12.66 -25.86
CA SER A 500 50.70 13.05 -26.00
C SER A 500 51.52 12.46 -24.86
N GLY A 501 52.85 12.60 -24.91
CA GLY A 501 53.76 12.05 -23.91
C GLY A 501 53.97 10.55 -24.07
N ASN A 502 54.56 9.91 -23.07
CA ASN A 502 54.95 8.50 -23.14
C ASN A 502 55.03 7.83 -21.77
N TYR A 503 54.92 6.49 -21.77
CA TYR A 503 55.23 5.60 -20.64
C TYR A 503 56.58 4.90 -20.86
N GLY A 504 57.54 5.59 -21.45
CA GLY A 504 58.84 5.07 -21.86
C GLY A 504 59.01 5.06 -23.37
N GLN A 505 60.23 4.76 -23.80
CA GLN A 505 60.65 4.90 -25.20
C GLN A 505 61.08 3.54 -25.75
N GLU A 506 60.79 3.30 -27.03
CA GLU A 506 61.27 2.09 -27.73
C GLU A 506 62.81 2.14 -27.84
N ALA A 507 63.43 0.97 -27.98
CA ALA A 507 64.86 0.89 -28.17
C ALA A 507 65.28 1.66 -29.42
N ARG A 508 66.36 2.43 -29.32
CA ARG A 508 66.86 3.29 -30.40
C ARG A 508 68.36 3.22 -30.53
N PHE A 509 68.85 3.58 -31.71
CA PHE A 509 70.24 3.94 -31.90
C PHE A 509 70.33 5.46 -31.99
N ASP A 510 71.31 6.06 -31.32
CA ASP A 510 71.63 7.48 -31.55
C ASP A 510 72.44 7.67 -32.85
N LYS A 511 72.78 8.93 -33.14
CA LYS A 511 73.52 9.30 -34.35
C LYS A 511 74.92 8.68 -34.43
N ASP A 512 75.44 8.17 -33.31
CA ASP A 512 76.75 7.52 -33.19
C ASP A 512 76.63 5.98 -33.19
N ASN A 513 75.49 5.42 -33.59
CA ASN A 513 75.16 3.99 -33.55
C ASN A 513 75.23 3.37 -32.14
N LYS A 514 75.11 4.18 -31.07
CA LYS A 514 75.01 3.63 -29.71
C LYS A 514 73.60 3.14 -29.45
N TYR A 515 73.47 1.89 -29.02
CA TYR A 515 72.20 1.28 -28.64
C TYR A 515 71.71 1.84 -27.29
N HIS A 516 70.46 2.31 -27.28
CA HIS A 516 69.70 2.65 -26.09
C HIS A 516 68.55 1.64 -25.97
N PRO A 517 68.48 0.83 -24.90
CA PRO A 517 67.41 -0.16 -24.72
C PRO A 517 66.05 0.52 -24.54
N ALA A 518 64.98 -0.25 -24.71
CA ALA A 518 63.63 0.23 -24.43
C ALA A 518 63.45 0.53 -22.93
N THR A 519 62.71 1.59 -22.61
CA THR A 519 62.52 2.09 -21.24
C THR A 519 61.06 2.06 -20.79
N PHE A 520 60.24 1.16 -21.39
CA PHE A 520 58.81 1.09 -21.10
C PHE A 520 58.54 0.73 -19.63
N VAL A 521 57.70 1.56 -19.00
CA VAL A 521 57.11 1.32 -17.68
C VAL A 521 55.60 1.47 -17.82
N PRO A 522 54.93 0.48 -18.45
CA PRO A 522 53.49 0.54 -18.66
C PRO A 522 52.75 0.45 -17.33
N PRO A 523 51.61 1.14 -17.19
CA PRO A 523 50.76 0.94 -16.03
C PRO A 523 50.11 -0.44 -16.08
N VAL A 524 49.86 -1.01 -14.90
CA VAL A 524 49.15 -2.29 -14.74
C VAL A 524 48.07 -2.14 -13.69
N ILE A 525 46.87 -2.59 -14.04
CA ILE A 525 45.68 -2.54 -13.19
C ILE A 525 45.31 -3.98 -12.84
N ASN A 526 45.37 -4.36 -11.57
CA ASN A 526 44.91 -5.68 -11.10
C ASN A 526 43.40 -5.76 -11.04
N SER A 527 42.74 -4.67 -10.64
CA SER A 527 41.28 -4.59 -10.60
C SER A 527 40.79 -3.15 -10.63
N VAL A 528 39.53 -2.98 -11.05
CA VAL A 528 38.79 -1.72 -11.02
C VAL A 528 37.41 -2.01 -10.43
N SER A 529 36.99 -1.21 -9.46
CA SER A 529 35.58 -1.11 -9.07
C SER A 529 35.08 0.32 -9.23
N ILE A 530 33.77 0.46 -9.40
CA ILE A 530 33.10 1.72 -9.69
C ILE A 530 32.16 2.03 -8.54
N ASP A 531 32.33 3.20 -7.95
CA ASP A 531 31.32 3.81 -7.11
C ASP A 531 30.64 4.93 -7.90
N TYR A 532 29.36 5.17 -7.66
CA TYR A 532 28.73 6.39 -8.14
C TYR A 532 27.69 6.95 -7.17
N GLU A 533 27.58 8.27 -7.19
CA GLU A 533 26.57 9.03 -6.47
C GLU A 533 25.78 9.88 -7.46
N PHE A 534 24.46 9.86 -7.32
CA PHE A 534 23.56 10.53 -8.23
C PHE A 534 22.29 10.97 -7.51
N THR A 535 21.78 12.15 -7.85
CA THR A 535 20.47 12.62 -7.38
C THR A 535 19.68 13.16 -8.58
N LEU A 536 18.47 12.62 -8.76
CA LEU A 536 17.53 13.05 -9.77
C LEU A 536 16.24 13.49 -9.11
N LYS A 537 15.74 14.67 -9.51
CA LYS A 537 14.49 15.23 -9.03
C LYS A 537 13.67 15.64 -10.23
N ASP A 538 12.47 15.10 -10.32
CA ASP A 538 11.53 15.35 -11.41
C ASP A 538 10.10 15.50 -10.87
N PRO A 539 9.23 16.26 -11.57
CA PRO A 539 7.81 16.26 -11.26
C PRO A 539 7.21 14.86 -11.46
N THR A 540 6.10 14.58 -10.78
CA THR A 540 5.40 13.30 -10.98
C THR A 540 4.85 13.21 -12.40
N GLU A 541 5.01 12.05 -13.05
CA GLU A 541 4.50 11.86 -14.41
C GLU A 541 2.98 11.65 -14.44
N GLN A 542 2.46 10.95 -13.42
CA GLN A 542 1.05 10.57 -13.37
C GLN A 542 0.55 10.54 -11.93
N ILE A 543 -0.67 11.04 -11.72
CA ILE A 543 -1.38 10.93 -10.45
C ILE A 543 -2.76 10.34 -10.71
N VAL A 544 -3.17 9.39 -9.87
CA VAL A 544 -4.52 8.80 -9.90
C VAL A 544 -5.07 8.81 -8.48
N THR A 545 -6.32 9.23 -8.29
CA THR A 545 -7.04 9.04 -7.03
C THR A 545 -8.08 7.94 -7.21
N ASP A 546 -8.33 7.13 -6.18
CA ASP A 546 -9.47 6.20 -6.12
C ASP A 546 -10.14 6.38 -4.76
N ASN A 547 -11.36 6.89 -4.81
CA ASN A 547 -12.19 7.12 -3.64
C ASN A 547 -13.54 6.48 -3.90
N ASP A 548 -13.88 5.47 -3.12
CA ASP A 548 -15.13 4.74 -3.27
C ASP A 548 -15.38 4.10 -4.65
N PHE A 549 -14.38 3.38 -5.17
CA PHE A 549 -14.37 2.79 -6.52
C PHE A 549 -14.45 3.81 -7.66
N PHE A 550 -14.33 5.10 -7.36
CA PHE A 550 -14.29 6.16 -8.33
C PHE A 550 -12.84 6.59 -8.55
N ALA A 551 -12.22 5.99 -9.57
CA ALA A 551 -10.88 6.32 -9.98
C ALA A 551 -10.85 7.52 -10.95
N ARG A 552 -9.97 8.48 -10.68
CA ARG A 552 -9.76 9.66 -11.53
C ARG A 552 -8.27 9.90 -11.75
N THR A 553 -7.89 10.11 -13.01
CA THR A 553 -6.58 10.65 -13.35
C THR A 553 -6.55 12.15 -13.09
N ILE A 554 -5.52 12.62 -12.40
CA ILE A 554 -5.32 14.04 -12.08
C ILE A 554 -4.38 14.65 -13.12
N GLU A 555 -4.85 15.71 -13.77
CA GLU A 555 -4.10 16.45 -14.80
C GLU A 555 -3.69 17.86 -14.32
N ASP A 556 -4.43 18.42 -13.35
CA ASP A 556 -4.25 19.78 -12.86
C ASP A 556 -4.09 19.81 -11.33
N PHE A 557 -3.31 20.79 -10.86
CA PHE A 557 -3.20 21.15 -9.45
C PHE A 557 -4.02 22.42 -9.14
N PRO A 558 -4.51 22.60 -7.90
CA PRO A 558 -4.44 21.65 -6.80
C PRO A 558 -5.46 20.51 -6.94
N PHE A 559 -5.23 19.40 -6.23
CA PHE A 559 -6.19 18.28 -6.17
C PHE A 559 -6.40 17.77 -4.74
N ALA A 560 -7.58 17.20 -4.50
CA ALA A 560 -7.90 16.51 -3.25
C ALA A 560 -7.62 15.00 -3.41
N PRO A 561 -6.62 14.43 -2.70
CA PRO A 561 -6.30 13.00 -2.80
C PRO A 561 -7.40 12.10 -2.23
N PHE A 562 -8.12 12.58 -1.21
CA PHE A 562 -9.16 11.83 -0.52
C PHE A 562 -10.50 12.57 -0.61
N GLN A 563 -11.59 11.82 -0.76
CA GLN A 563 -12.95 12.35 -0.85
C GLN A 563 -13.91 11.49 -0.01
N SER A 564 -14.77 12.14 0.77
CA SER A 564 -15.83 11.47 1.51
C SER A 564 -16.94 10.97 0.59
N LEU A 565 -17.71 9.99 1.04
CA LEU A 565 -19.00 9.64 0.44
C LEU A 565 -19.94 10.85 0.32
N ASP A 566 -20.55 11.03 -0.85
CA ASP A 566 -21.63 12.00 -1.07
C ASP A 566 -23.00 11.45 -0.61
N LEU A 567 -23.04 10.90 0.61
CA LEU A 567 -24.24 10.34 1.22
C LEU A 567 -24.34 10.77 2.68
N ASP A 568 -25.50 11.30 3.06
CA ASP A 568 -25.78 11.70 4.44
C ASP A 568 -26.39 10.56 5.28
N LYS A 569 -26.78 9.44 4.64
CA LYS A 569 -27.52 8.35 5.28
C LYS A 569 -27.09 6.97 4.80
N PRO A 570 -27.17 5.95 5.67
CA PRO A 570 -27.07 4.57 5.23
C PRO A 570 -28.06 4.26 4.11
N THR A 571 -27.56 3.68 3.02
CA THR A 571 -28.33 3.48 1.79
C THR A 571 -28.10 2.09 1.24
N THR A 572 -29.17 1.40 0.87
CA THR A 572 -29.13 0.13 0.15
C THR A 572 -29.38 0.39 -1.33
N TYR A 573 -28.49 -0.09 -2.18
CA TYR A 573 -28.63 -0.07 -3.64
C TYR A 573 -29.03 -1.47 -4.13
N LEU A 574 -30.09 -1.52 -4.93
CA LEU A 574 -30.57 -2.73 -5.59
C LEU A 574 -30.30 -2.60 -7.09
N GLY A 575 -29.38 -3.42 -7.59
CA GLY A 575 -29.04 -3.50 -9.00
C GLY A 575 -29.88 -4.56 -9.70
N PHE A 576 -30.66 -4.17 -10.68
CA PHE A 576 -31.45 -5.08 -11.51
C PHE A 576 -30.83 -5.19 -12.90
N TYR A 577 -30.86 -6.39 -13.45
CA TYR A 577 -30.49 -6.68 -14.83
C TYR A 577 -31.72 -7.22 -15.58
N LEU A 578 -31.80 -6.89 -16.87
CA LEU A 578 -32.78 -7.44 -17.79
C LEU A 578 -32.09 -8.35 -18.81
N PRO A 579 -32.68 -9.50 -19.16
CA PRO A 579 -32.20 -10.34 -20.25
C PRO A 579 -31.94 -9.54 -21.53
N VAL A 580 -30.91 -9.96 -22.28
CA VAL A 580 -30.44 -9.31 -23.52
C VAL A 580 -31.61 -9.00 -24.47
N GLU A 581 -31.56 -7.84 -25.12
CA GLU A 581 -32.59 -7.28 -26.03
C GLU A 581 -33.83 -6.62 -25.38
N ARG A 582 -33.86 -6.46 -24.04
CA ARG A 582 -34.93 -5.69 -23.37
C ARG A 582 -34.43 -4.37 -22.78
N SER A 583 -35.26 -3.34 -22.87
CA SER A 583 -35.13 -2.10 -22.09
C SER A 583 -35.99 -2.16 -20.83
N PHE A 584 -35.58 -1.48 -19.76
CA PHE A 584 -36.43 -1.33 -18.57
C PHE A 584 -37.76 -0.68 -18.93
N PRO A 585 -38.90 -1.38 -18.74
CA PRO A 585 -40.19 -0.78 -18.99
C PRO A 585 -40.47 0.27 -17.92
N ASN A 586 -41.20 1.33 -18.27
CA ASN A 586 -41.69 2.31 -17.30
C ASN A 586 -42.94 1.75 -16.58
N LEU A 587 -42.76 0.65 -15.85
CA LEU A 587 -43.80 -0.05 -15.11
C LEU A 587 -43.41 -0.20 -13.64
N PRO A 588 -44.37 -0.28 -12.71
CA PRO A 588 -44.09 -0.53 -11.30
C PRO A 588 -43.37 -1.87 -11.09
N LEU A 589 -42.30 -1.87 -10.29
CA LEU A 589 -41.66 -3.07 -9.77
C LEU A 589 -42.10 -3.27 -8.32
N SER A 590 -42.72 -4.41 -8.00
CA SER A 590 -43.07 -4.75 -6.62
C SER A 590 -41.93 -5.53 -5.95
N ILE A 591 -41.47 -5.04 -4.80
CA ILE A 591 -40.43 -5.68 -3.99
C ILE A 591 -41.02 -5.97 -2.62
N PHE A 592 -40.92 -7.22 -2.18
CA PHE A 592 -41.27 -7.61 -0.82
C PHE A 592 -40.01 -7.68 0.05
N VAL A 593 -40.02 -6.97 1.18
CA VAL A 593 -38.93 -6.99 2.16
C VAL A 593 -39.49 -7.50 3.49
N SER A 594 -39.04 -8.69 3.90
CA SER A 594 -39.35 -9.21 5.24
C SER A 594 -38.39 -8.59 6.26
N ALA A 595 -38.82 -7.53 6.93
CA ALA A 595 -38.09 -6.98 8.06
C ALA A 595 -38.34 -7.81 9.33
N ALA A 596 -37.32 -7.97 10.17
CA ALA A 596 -37.49 -8.60 11.47
C ALA A 596 -38.55 -7.84 12.29
N ALA A 597 -39.47 -8.57 12.90
CA ALA A 597 -40.54 -7.96 13.69
C ALA A 597 -39.95 -7.20 14.88
N PHE A 598 -40.37 -5.94 15.07
CA PHE A 598 -40.07 -5.19 16.27
C PHE A 598 -40.72 -5.89 17.47
N LYS A 599 -39.92 -6.23 18.49
CA LYS A 599 -40.49 -6.72 19.75
C LYS A 599 -41.19 -5.56 20.45
N TYR A 600 -42.43 -5.77 20.86
CA TYR A 600 -43.19 -4.78 21.62
C TYR A 600 -42.40 -4.36 22.88
N GLY A 601 -41.99 -3.09 22.93
CA GLY A 601 -41.15 -2.52 24.00
C GLY A 601 -39.70 -2.21 23.64
N GLU A 602 -39.21 -2.63 22.47
CA GLU A 602 -37.93 -2.16 21.91
C GLU A 602 -38.18 -0.82 21.17
N ASN A 603 -37.91 0.30 21.84
CA ASN A 603 -38.01 1.64 21.26
C ASN A 603 -36.60 2.22 21.07
N LEU A 604 -36.20 2.59 19.86
CA LEU A 604 -35.08 3.51 19.63
C LEU A 604 -35.20 4.21 18.27
N ILE A 605 -35.77 5.43 18.21
CA ILE A 605 -35.18 6.52 17.40
C ILE A 605 -35.44 7.88 18.09
N PRO A 606 -34.50 8.45 18.87
CA PRO A 606 -34.75 9.66 19.66
C PRO A 606 -35.31 10.84 18.85
N ILE A 607 -34.86 11.00 17.60
CA ILE A 607 -35.46 11.90 16.61
C ILE A 607 -35.23 11.36 15.18
N SER A 608 -36.25 11.40 14.29
CA SER A 608 -36.13 10.99 12.87
C SER A 608 -37.03 11.80 11.91
N PRO A 609 -36.53 12.31 10.79
CA PRO A 609 -35.11 12.37 10.45
C PRO A 609 -34.38 13.35 11.38
N THR A 610 -33.06 13.20 11.56
CA THR A 610 -32.25 14.16 12.33
C THR A 610 -32.10 15.51 11.63
N ILE A 611 -32.27 15.56 10.28
CA ILE A 611 -32.19 16.77 9.44
C ILE A 611 -33.29 16.70 8.35
N SER A 612 -33.89 17.85 7.97
CA SER A 612 -34.83 17.96 6.85
C SER A 612 -34.50 19.16 5.94
N LYS A 613 -34.14 18.90 4.67
CA LYS A 613 -33.71 19.89 3.67
C LYS A 613 -34.82 20.35 2.69
N LYS A 614 -36.09 20.39 3.14
CA LYS A 614 -37.18 20.83 2.25
C LYS A 614 -37.07 22.32 1.93
N ALA A 615 -37.29 22.67 0.66
CA ALA A 615 -37.32 24.06 0.17
C ALA A 615 -38.72 24.43 -0.34
N GLY A 616 -39.03 25.73 -0.31
CA GLY A 616 -40.28 26.29 -0.82
C GLY A 616 -40.01 27.62 -1.51
N LEU A 617 -40.92 28.03 -2.39
CA LEU A 617 -40.83 29.33 -3.05
C LEU A 617 -40.92 30.48 -2.02
N PRO A 618 -40.36 31.66 -2.32
CA PRO A 618 -40.50 32.83 -1.45
C PRO A 618 -41.97 33.10 -1.09
N GLY A 619 -42.24 33.29 0.21
CA GLY A 619 -43.60 33.50 0.72
C GLY A 619 -44.45 32.25 0.90
N THR A 620 -43.92 31.05 0.64
CA THR A 620 -44.64 29.77 0.86
C THR A 620 -44.24 29.10 2.17
N THR A 621 -45.17 28.35 2.78
CA THR A 621 -44.92 27.55 3.99
C THR A 621 -44.36 26.18 3.62
N VAL A 622 -43.24 25.79 4.24
CA VAL A 622 -42.66 24.45 4.11
C VAL A 622 -42.86 23.68 5.42
N THR A 623 -43.50 22.51 5.36
CA THR A 623 -43.72 21.67 6.54
C THR A 623 -42.68 20.54 6.64
N HIS A 624 -41.92 20.58 7.74
CA HIS A 624 -40.96 19.54 8.13
C HIS A 624 -41.65 18.62 9.14
N ARG A 625 -41.53 17.30 8.95
CA ARG A 625 -42.11 16.29 9.87
C ARG A 625 -40.99 15.53 10.53
N PHE A 626 -41.09 15.38 11.84
CA PHE A 626 -40.13 14.66 12.68
C PHE A 626 -40.89 13.70 13.60
N TRP A 627 -40.28 12.57 13.87
CA TRP A 627 -40.69 11.58 14.86
C TRP A 627 -39.76 11.74 16.05
N LEU A 628 -40.31 11.84 17.26
CA LEU A 628 -39.53 11.98 18.49
C LEU A 628 -39.91 10.82 19.41
N THR A 629 -38.92 10.08 19.90
CA THR A 629 -39.16 9.07 20.95
C THR A 629 -38.28 9.37 22.15
N ASN A 630 -38.87 9.74 23.29
CA ASN A 630 -38.13 9.79 24.55
C ASN A 630 -38.26 8.44 25.25
N THR A 631 -37.15 7.72 25.38
CA THR A 631 -37.10 6.38 25.98
C THR A 631 -36.61 6.38 27.43
N ASN A 632 -36.21 7.55 27.95
CA ASN A 632 -35.79 7.71 29.35
C ASN A 632 -36.95 8.21 30.22
N SER A 633 -36.89 7.89 31.51
CA SER A 633 -37.75 8.50 32.54
C SER A 633 -37.40 9.98 32.78
N GLU A 634 -36.29 10.45 32.22
CA GLU A 634 -35.81 11.83 32.32
C GLU A 634 -36.30 12.68 31.13
N THR A 635 -36.42 13.99 31.36
CA THR A 635 -36.81 14.93 30.30
C THR A 635 -35.65 15.12 29.32
N VAL A 636 -35.87 14.82 28.04
CA VAL A 636 -34.92 15.11 26.96
C VAL A 636 -35.34 16.41 26.28
N THR A 637 -34.43 17.38 26.22
CA THR A 637 -34.64 18.65 25.51
C THR A 637 -34.01 18.58 24.14
N PHE A 638 -34.79 18.82 23.08
CA PHE A 638 -34.29 18.90 21.72
C PHE A 638 -34.19 20.37 21.30
N GLN A 639 -33.02 20.81 20.84
CA GLN A 639 -32.88 22.12 20.20
C GLN A 639 -32.99 21.96 18.68
N LEU A 640 -33.98 22.61 18.09
CA LEU A 640 -34.13 22.71 16.64
C LEU A 640 -33.42 24.00 16.19
N ALA A 641 -32.31 23.85 15.48
CA ALA A 641 -31.62 24.95 14.83
C ALA A 641 -31.95 24.99 13.33
N THR A 642 -32.20 26.18 12.79
CA THR A 642 -32.25 26.41 11.34
C THR A 642 -30.84 26.76 10.88
N VAL A 643 -30.18 25.82 10.21
CA VAL A 643 -28.83 26.02 9.67
C VAL A 643 -28.99 26.45 8.20
N GLY A 644 -28.90 27.76 7.95
CA GLY A 644 -28.91 28.34 6.60
C GLY A 644 -30.22 29.02 6.21
N MET A 645 -30.27 30.35 6.34
CA MET A 645 -31.03 31.16 5.39
C MET A 645 -30.11 31.46 4.21
N GLN A 646 -30.49 31.03 3.00
CA GLN A 646 -29.92 31.58 1.78
C GLN A 646 -30.23 33.09 1.81
N ARG A 647 -29.21 33.93 2.03
CA ARG A 647 -29.33 35.37 1.76
C ARG A 647 -29.58 35.48 0.26
N VAL A 648 -30.74 36.03 -0.10
CA VAL A 648 -31.11 36.41 -1.47
C VAL A 648 -30.06 37.35 -2.04
#